data_AF-A0A7K2A960-F1
#
_entry.id   AF-A0A7K2A960-F1
#
_cell.length_a   1.000
_cell.length_b   1.000
_cell.length_c   1.000
_cell.angle_alpha   90.00
_cell.angle_beta   90.00
_cell.angle_gamma   90.00
#
_symmetry.space_group_name_H-M   'P 1'
#
loop_
_entity.id
_entity.type
_entity.pdbx_description
1 polymer ?
#
loop_
_entity_poly.entity_id
_entity_poly.type
_entity_poly.pdbx_seq_one_letter_code
_entity_poly.pdbx_strand_id
1 'polypeptide(L)'
;MRIAVVYNRDSQNVINLFGMPNQEKIGLKTIKRLTDALRAGGHQVAAIEADKELISKLESFMPRVVAGERPGMVFNVSYGLQGQARYTHVPSILEMVGIPYVASGPLGHSLALDKVVTKMILRQNSIPTPEFAVLETPEVPIPDNLPYPMVVKPKNEAVSFGLAVVDDESELRASAKVIFDRFSQPVLAEQYIEGREINVGLLGNAPPEAFPPVLLSFGDGPQIYTYEDKTGRSGRQIQPVCPAPISEELTAEAQQIAVRTFSALGLYDCARVDMRMDANDNLYVLEANSLPSLGEHGSYLVGAAHVGLEFEGFVNRLVEVASARYFGTPQPPPVDARAADPSKRAFQFITQRRDAMERSLQRWVQVSSRTDDPVGLERAAERAGRILTDVGMLPVPELTHQAEAHMFQTARGFDGGVLLVAHLDVPVIAGGLKQGYRRDPEWLYGEGVGRSRASLVMLEYALRALRSTRSLRRVPLGVLLYSDEGRDAARSRRVIEQAAARAEQVLVCRPGTVGHGIVTQRRGSRRYDLTIEGERLSPGQVGRRRPVVRWACEKVEAIGQLSSPRRRLSIGVIDMNTERHAMFMPHRVEVSLMMSYLSVAHADETEASMRKVLGRGGPKWSLNRLTDRPPMPDRPANHPVAEALEAAAAKWDISVERESSAWPSVAGLVGDGTAVVCGVSPAMKDGGTPEEAVQRISLVERTLLLTEYLTGWIGR
;
A
#
# COMPACT_ATOMS: atom_id res chain seq x y z
N MET A 1 4.87 9.51 -15.42
CA MET A 1 5.70 10.62 -15.94
C MET A 1 6.56 10.10 -17.08
N ARG A 2 7.01 10.95 -18.03
CA ARG A 2 8.08 10.58 -18.96
C ARG A 2 9.44 10.76 -18.28
N ILE A 3 10.25 9.71 -18.24
CA ILE A 3 11.57 9.70 -17.63
C ILE A 3 12.62 9.28 -18.65
N ALA A 4 13.60 10.14 -18.92
CA ALA A 4 14.73 9.79 -19.76
C ALA A 4 15.90 9.33 -18.88
N VAL A 5 16.34 8.08 -19.05
CA VAL A 5 17.57 7.58 -18.42
C VAL A 5 18.74 8.01 -19.29
N VAL A 6 19.55 8.93 -18.79
CA VAL A 6 20.65 9.54 -19.56
C VAL A 6 21.99 8.96 -19.12
N TYR A 7 22.79 8.47 -20.06
CA TYR A 7 24.04 7.74 -19.80
C TYR A 7 25.13 8.03 -20.83
N ASN A 8 26.40 7.70 -20.54
CA ASN A 8 27.49 7.75 -21.52
C ASN A 8 28.06 6.35 -21.81
N ARG A 9 28.29 6.01 -23.09
CA ARG A 9 29.12 4.86 -23.48
C ARG A 9 30.18 5.21 -24.52
N ASP A 10 29.83 6.04 -25.50
CA ASP A 10 30.76 6.54 -26.49
C ASP A 10 31.25 7.94 -26.09
N SER A 11 32.46 7.99 -25.52
CA SER A 11 33.11 9.24 -25.13
C SER A 11 33.55 10.09 -26.33
N GLN A 12 33.47 9.57 -27.57
CA GLN A 12 34.01 10.21 -28.77
C GLN A 12 32.96 10.95 -29.61
N ASN A 13 31.66 10.79 -29.34
CA ASN A 13 30.60 11.49 -30.07
C ASN A 13 30.44 12.96 -29.63
N VAL A 14 31.49 13.75 -29.83
CA VAL A 14 31.58 15.19 -29.54
C VAL A 14 31.92 15.97 -30.82
N ILE A 15 31.86 17.30 -30.78
CA ILE A 15 32.28 18.14 -31.91
C ILE A 15 33.80 18.05 -32.10
N ASN A 16 34.56 18.24 -31.01
CA ASN A 16 36.01 18.12 -30.99
C ASN A 16 36.46 17.38 -29.72
N LEU A 17 37.47 16.53 -29.87
CA LEU A 17 38.13 15.85 -28.76
C LEU A 17 39.25 16.75 -28.19
N PHE A 18 39.28 16.89 -26.87
CA PHE A 18 40.37 17.56 -26.18
C PHE A 18 40.65 16.95 -24.81
N GLY A 19 41.90 17.04 -24.37
CA GLY A 19 42.36 16.38 -23.15
C GLY A 19 42.17 14.87 -23.21
N MET A 20 42.08 14.24 -22.04
CA MET A 20 41.84 12.81 -21.93
C MET A 20 40.33 12.54 -21.87
N PRO A 21 39.78 11.70 -22.77
CA PRO A 21 38.39 11.27 -22.70
C PRO A 21 38.12 10.47 -21.42
N ASN A 22 36.90 10.59 -20.90
CA ASN A 22 36.46 9.84 -19.74
C ASN A 22 36.46 8.34 -20.03
N GLN A 23 37.03 7.56 -19.12
CA GLN A 23 37.10 6.10 -19.21
C GLN A 23 35.93 5.42 -18.50
N GLU A 24 35.21 6.15 -17.64
CA GLU A 24 34.10 5.61 -16.89
C GLU A 24 32.87 5.37 -17.77
N LYS A 25 32.33 4.16 -17.69
CA LYS A 25 31.17 3.74 -18.47
C LYS A 25 30.22 2.95 -17.61
N ILE A 26 28.93 3.20 -17.78
CA ILE A 26 27.89 2.38 -17.17
C ILE A 26 27.58 1.16 -18.06
N GLY A 27 27.35 0.00 -17.43
CA GLY A 27 27.03 -1.23 -18.14
C GLY A 27 25.63 -1.22 -18.76
N LEU A 28 25.49 -1.76 -19.97
CA LEU A 28 24.19 -1.91 -20.65
C LEU A 28 23.17 -2.70 -19.82
N LYS A 29 23.65 -3.71 -19.07
CA LYS A 29 22.80 -4.48 -18.15
C LYS A 29 22.18 -3.58 -17.07
N THR A 30 22.97 -2.66 -16.49
CA THR A 30 22.50 -1.70 -15.49
C THR A 30 21.50 -0.72 -16.08
N ILE A 31 21.77 -0.18 -17.28
CA ILE A 31 20.83 0.71 -17.98
C ILE A 31 19.50 0.00 -18.20
N LYS A 32 19.52 -1.24 -18.72
CA LYS A 32 18.30 -2.03 -18.94
C LYS A 32 17.53 -2.21 -17.63
N ARG A 33 18.23 -2.64 -16.58
CA ARG A 33 17.66 -2.84 -15.24
C ARG A 33 17.00 -1.56 -14.70
N LEU A 34 17.63 -0.39 -14.86
CA LEU A 34 17.07 0.92 -14.50
C LEU A 34 15.80 1.22 -15.30
N THR A 35 15.84 1.04 -16.62
CA THR A 35 14.66 1.31 -17.47
C THR A 35 13.50 0.40 -17.14
N ASP A 36 13.75 -0.88 -16.83
CA ASP A 36 12.72 -1.86 -16.49
C ASP A 36 12.12 -1.54 -15.11
N ALA A 37 12.95 -1.16 -14.13
CA ALA A 37 12.48 -0.71 -12.81
C ALA A 37 11.58 0.53 -12.87
N LEU A 38 11.96 1.53 -13.68
CA LEU A 38 11.14 2.74 -13.86
C LEU A 38 9.83 2.42 -14.61
N ARG A 39 9.84 1.51 -15.59
CA ARG A 39 8.62 1.06 -16.28
C ARG A 39 7.68 0.31 -15.34
N ALA A 40 8.22 -0.54 -14.48
CA ALA A 40 7.44 -1.25 -13.45
C ALA A 40 6.76 -0.28 -12.47
N GLY A 41 7.41 0.86 -12.16
CA GLY A 41 6.82 1.99 -11.43
C GLY A 41 5.75 2.78 -12.19
N GLY A 42 5.42 2.41 -13.43
CA GLY A 42 4.38 3.07 -14.24
C GLY A 42 4.86 4.30 -15.02
N HIS A 43 6.18 4.49 -15.17
CA HIS A 43 6.74 5.58 -15.95
C HIS A 43 6.88 5.21 -17.44
N GLN A 44 6.79 6.22 -18.32
CA GLN A 44 7.19 6.07 -19.72
C GLN A 44 8.68 6.35 -19.81
N VAL A 45 9.47 5.39 -20.29
CA VAL A 45 10.94 5.44 -20.14
C VAL A 45 11.66 5.26 -21.46
N ALA A 46 12.60 6.17 -21.75
CA ALA A 46 13.57 6.07 -22.83
C ALA A 46 15.00 6.12 -22.28
N ALA A 47 15.91 5.37 -22.88
CA ALA A 47 17.34 5.47 -22.58
C ALA A 47 18.01 6.30 -23.67
N ILE A 48 18.75 7.35 -23.28
CA ILE A 48 19.32 8.34 -24.19
C ILE A 48 20.81 8.49 -23.89
N GLU A 49 21.63 8.45 -24.92
CA GLU A 49 23.06 8.71 -24.79
C GLU A 49 23.33 10.22 -24.63
N ALA A 50 24.14 10.58 -23.64
CA ALA A 50 24.55 11.95 -23.35
C ALA A 50 25.70 12.40 -24.25
N ASP A 51 25.38 12.57 -25.53
CA ASP A 51 26.29 13.06 -26.57
C ASP A 51 25.85 14.45 -27.09
N LYS A 52 26.48 14.90 -28.18
CA LYS A 52 26.13 16.18 -28.83
C LYS A 52 24.67 16.28 -29.29
N GLU A 53 23.94 15.17 -29.39
CA GLU A 53 22.53 15.11 -29.83
C GLU A 53 21.55 15.02 -28.65
N LEU A 54 22.03 15.08 -27.40
CA LEU A 54 21.21 14.92 -26.20
C LEU A 54 19.99 15.84 -26.19
N ILE A 55 20.18 17.12 -26.51
CA ILE A 55 19.09 18.12 -26.49
C ILE A 55 17.98 17.73 -27.48
N SER A 56 18.34 17.44 -28.74
CA SER A 56 17.36 17.07 -29.78
C SER A 56 16.57 15.79 -29.43
N LYS A 57 17.25 14.81 -28.82
CA LYS A 57 16.62 13.57 -28.35
C LYS A 57 15.68 13.83 -27.17
N LEU A 58 16.06 14.71 -26.24
CA LEU A 58 15.21 15.11 -25.12
C LEU A 58 13.99 15.90 -25.58
N GLU A 59 14.13 16.85 -26.49
CA GLU A 59 13.00 17.62 -27.06
C GLU A 59 11.95 16.72 -27.72
N SER A 60 12.41 15.66 -28.38
CA SER A 60 11.52 14.68 -29.04
C SER A 60 10.77 13.81 -28.03
N PHE A 61 11.37 13.50 -26.89
CA PHE A 61 10.82 12.60 -25.89
C PHE A 61 10.01 13.32 -24.80
N MET A 62 10.46 14.49 -24.35
CA MET A 62 9.83 15.21 -23.25
C MET A 62 8.46 15.78 -23.64
N PRO A 63 7.50 15.85 -22.70
CA PRO A 63 6.21 16.47 -22.98
C PRO A 63 6.38 17.99 -23.16
N ARG A 64 5.66 18.57 -24.12
CA ARG A 64 5.54 20.03 -24.23
C ARG A 64 4.59 20.50 -23.12
N VAL A 65 5.14 21.06 -22.05
CA VAL A 65 4.35 21.42 -20.89
C VAL A 65 3.40 22.59 -21.24
N VAL A 66 2.12 22.27 -21.44
CA VAL A 66 1.02 23.25 -21.40
C VAL A 66 0.51 23.31 -19.96
N ALA A 67 0.00 24.47 -19.51
CA ALA A 67 -0.47 24.66 -18.14
C ALA A 67 -1.38 23.50 -17.67
N GLY A 68 -0.93 22.74 -16.66
CA GLY A 68 -1.64 21.60 -16.08
C GLY A 68 -1.07 20.21 -16.40
N GLU A 69 -0.14 20.06 -17.34
CA GLU A 69 0.53 18.78 -17.61
C GLU A 69 1.71 18.51 -16.65
N ARG A 70 1.97 17.22 -16.34
CA ARG A 70 3.13 16.84 -15.51
C ARG A 70 4.40 16.88 -16.35
N PRO A 71 5.41 17.71 -16.02
CA PRO A 71 6.68 17.77 -16.73
C PRO A 71 7.42 16.43 -16.69
N GLY A 72 8.27 16.20 -17.69
CA GLY A 72 9.18 15.05 -17.72
C GLY A 72 10.38 15.25 -16.77
N MET A 73 11.15 14.20 -16.57
CA MET A 73 12.36 14.23 -15.73
C MET A 73 13.48 13.41 -16.36
N VAL A 74 14.74 13.76 -16.09
CA VAL A 74 15.90 12.94 -16.42
C VAL A 74 16.37 12.15 -15.20
N PHE A 75 16.55 10.85 -15.37
CA PHE A 75 17.32 10.03 -14.43
C PHE A 75 18.77 10.01 -14.92
N ASN A 76 19.61 10.87 -14.34
CA ASN A 76 21.00 11.01 -14.77
C ASN A 76 21.86 9.90 -14.19
N VAL A 77 22.53 9.13 -15.06
CA VAL A 77 23.59 8.16 -14.71
C VAL A 77 24.79 8.33 -15.64
N SER A 78 24.99 9.56 -16.12
CA SER A 78 26.06 9.95 -17.04
C SER A 78 27.26 10.48 -16.24
N TYR A 79 28.46 10.06 -16.63
CA TYR A 79 29.72 10.46 -15.99
C TYR A 79 30.47 11.56 -16.76
N GLY A 80 29.86 12.08 -17.84
CA GLY A 80 30.47 13.04 -18.74
C GLY A 80 31.50 12.43 -19.70
N LEU A 81 31.97 13.25 -20.65
CA LEU A 81 32.74 12.79 -21.81
C LEU A 81 34.22 13.20 -21.76
N GLN A 82 34.53 14.45 -21.40
CA GLN A 82 35.89 15.02 -21.40
C GLN A 82 35.95 16.27 -20.49
N GLY A 83 37.13 16.75 -20.14
CA GLY A 83 37.32 17.92 -19.26
C GLY A 83 37.46 17.57 -17.77
N GLN A 84 37.45 18.58 -16.91
CA GLN A 84 37.73 18.45 -15.47
C GLN A 84 36.48 18.07 -14.66
N ALA A 85 35.42 18.89 -14.71
CA ALA A 85 34.19 18.70 -13.93
C ALA A 85 33.13 17.87 -14.70
N ARG A 86 33.51 16.68 -15.15
CA ARG A 86 32.76 15.92 -16.17
C ARG A 86 31.32 15.57 -15.77
N TYR A 87 31.09 15.30 -14.48
CA TYR A 87 29.77 14.96 -13.95
C TYR A 87 28.76 16.11 -14.07
N THR A 88 29.23 17.33 -14.32
CA THR A 88 28.37 18.51 -14.49
C THR A 88 27.77 18.64 -15.88
N HIS A 89 28.28 17.93 -16.89
CA HIS A 89 27.90 18.14 -18.29
C HIS A 89 26.39 18.03 -18.51
N VAL A 90 25.80 16.91 -18.10
CA VAL A 90 24.37 16.67 -18.26
C VAL A 90 23.55 17.56 -17.34
N PRO A 91 23.79 17.63 -16.01
CA PRO A 91 23.07 18.55 -15.13
C PRO A 91 23.06 20.00 -15.62
N SER A 92 24.19 20.53 -16.08
CA SER A 92 24.30 21.92 -16.58
C SER A 92 23.46 22.14 -17.85
N ILE A 93 23.46 21.17 -18.77
CA ILE A 93 22.61 21.23 -19.96
C ILE A 93 21.13 21.18 -19.55
N LEU A 94 20.77 20.31 -18.62
CA LEU A 94 19.39 20.14 -18.16
C LEU A 94 18.85 21.38 -17.43
N GLU A 95 19.66 22.02 -16.59
CA GLU A 95 19.32 23.30 -15.96
C GLU A 95 19.12 24.38 -17.03
N MET A 96 19.98 24.44 -18.06
CA MET A 96 19.85 25.38 -19.16
C MET A 96 18.56 25.18 -19.98
N VAL A 97 18.17 23.93 -20.25
CA VAL A 97 16.94 23.62 -21.03
C VAL A 97 15.68 23.45 -20.16
N GLY A 98 15.78 23.66 -18.85
CA GLY A 98 14.64 23.64 -17.93
C GLY A 98 14.05 22.24 -17.66
N ILE A 99 14.87 21.19 -17.69
CA ILE A 99 14.42 19.80 -17.44
C ILE A 99 14.85 19.36 -16.03
N PRO A 100 13.91 19.03 -15.12
CA PRO A 100 14.21 18.45 -13.82
C PRO A 100 14.94 17.11 -13.91
N TYR A 101 15.77 16.78 -12.92
CA TYR A 101 16.54 15.53 -12.93
C TYR A 101 16.89 14.99 -11.55
N VAL A 102 17.08 13.68 -11.47
CA VAL A 102 17.53 12.97 -10.26
C VAL A 102 19.03 13.20 -10.02
N ALA A 103 19.41 13.36 -8.75
CA ALA A 103 20.75 13.59 -8.21
C ALA A 103 21.18 15.08 -8.14
N SER A 104 22.44 15.29 -7.78
CA SER A 104 22.99 16.59 -7.38
C SER A 104 23.16 17.59 -8.54
N GLY A 105 23.22 18.88 -8.19
CA GLY A 105 23.49 19.96 -9.15
C GLY A 105 24.93 20.00 -9.66
N PRO A 106 25.23 20.81 -10.70
CA PRO A 106 26.58 21.06 -11.18
C PRO A 106 27.55 21.43 -10.05
N LEU A 107 27.13 22.32 -9.15
CA LEU A 107 27.96 22.74 -8.01
C LEU A 107 28.31 21.56 -7.10
N GLY A 108 27.31 20.80 -6.64
CA GLY A 108 27.53 19.65 -5.76
C GLY A 108 28.41 18.56 -6.40
N HIS A 109 28.19 18.28 -7.69
CA HIS A 109 29.04 17.35 -8.44
C HIS A 109 30.48 17.84 -8.57
N SER A 110 30.70 19.12 -8.90
CA SER A 110 32.05 19.71 -8.98
C SER A 110 32.80 19.64 -7.66
N LEU A 111 32.14 20.00 -6.55
CA LEU A 111 32.76 19.98 -5.23
C LEU A 111 33.13 18.55 -4.82
N ALA A 112 32.21 17.59 -5.02
CA ALA A 112 32.41 16.19 -4.67
C ALA A 112 33.47 15.48 -5.51
N LEU A 113 33.62 15.86 -6.79
CA LEU A 113 34.60 15.24 -7.70
C LEU A 113 36.03 15.71 -7.40
N ASP A 114 36.21 16.96 -7.00
CA ASP A 114 37.51 17.49 -6.57
C ASP A 114 37.80 17.08 -5.12
N LYS A 115 38.65 16.06 -4.95
CA LYS A 115 38.98 15.52 -3.63
C LYS A 115 39.66 16.53 -2.72
N VAL A 116 40.44 17.45 -3.27
CA VAL A 116 41.13 18.48 -2.49
C VAL A 116 40.12 19.47 -1.94
N VAL A 117 39.24 19.98 -2.81
CA VAL A 117 38.19 20.93 -2.42
C VAL A 117 37.22 20.30 -1.43
N THR A 118 36.82 19.04 -1.66
CA THR A 118 36.00 18.28 -0.69
C THR A 118 36.67 18.27 0.68
N LYS A 119 37.94 17.86 0.78
CA LYS A 119 38.65 17.79 2.07
C LYS A 119 38.80 19.16 2.74
N MET A 120 39.03 20.22 1.98
CA MET A 120 39.05 21.59 2.52
C MET A 120 37.71 21.96 3.16
N ILE A 121 36.59 21.65 2.49
CA ILE A 121 35.23 21.88 3.02
C ILE A 121 34.98 21.03 4.27
N LEU A 122 35.39 19.76 4.27
CA LEU A 122 35.26 18.87 5.42
C LEU A 122 36.00 19.43 6.64
N ARG A 123 37.27 19.83 6.49
CA ARG A 123 38.06 20.46 7.55
C ARG A 123 37.41 21.73 8.09
N GLN A 124 36.96 22.61 7.21
CA GLN A 124 36.28 23.85 7.58
C GLN A 124 35.01 23.59 8.41
N ASN A 125 34.34 22.47 8.16
CA ASN A 125 33.12 22.07 8.89
C ASN A 125 33.41 21.11 10.06
N SER A 126 34.67 20.94 10.47
CA SER A 126 35.07 20.00 11.53
C SER A 126 34.53 18.57 11.29
N ILE A 127 34.60 18.12 10.04
CA ILE A 127 34.32 16.74 9.64
C ILE A 127 35.68 16.04 9.44
N PRO A 128 35.94 14.92 10.13
CA PRO A 128 37.22 14.23 10.04
C PRO A 128 37.53 13.76 8.61
N THR A 129 38.75 14.02 8.15
CA THR A 129 39.35 13.51 6.90
C THR A 129 40.84 13.29 7.16
N PRO A 130 41.51 12.33 6.50
CA PRO A 130 42.95 12.15 6.65
C PRO A 130 43.72 13.43 6.32
N GLU A 131 44.86 13.62 7.00
CA GLU A 131 45.80 14.67 6.65
C GLU A 131 46.26 14.54 5.20
N PHE A 132 46.45 15.66 4.50
CA PHE A 132 46.78 15.61 3.07
C PHE A 132 47.62 16.80 2.61
N ALA A 133 48.35 16.58 1.52
CA ALA A 133 49.12 17.56 0.77
C ALA A 133 48.85 17.42 -0.73
N VAL A 134 49.01 18.53 -1.46
CA VAL A 134 48.83 18.57 -2.92
C VAL A 134 50.18 18.85 -3.57
N LEU A 135 50.57 17.95 -4.46
CA LEU A 135 51.79 18.03 -5.26
C LEU A 135 51.41 18.58 -6.64
N GLU A 136 51.65 19.87 -6.86
CA GLU A 136 51.46 20.52 -8.17
C GLU A 136 52.44 19.96 -9.22
N THR A 137 53.63 19.55 -8.79
CA THR A 137 54.58 18.75 -9.57
C THR A 137 55.19 17.66 -8.67
N PRO A 138 55.76 16.58 -9.25
CA PRO A 138 56.35 15.49 -8.48
C PRO A 138 57.44 15.92 -7.50
N GLU A 139 58.08 17.07 -7.71
CA GLU A 139 59.21 17.59 -6.94
C GLU A 139 58.80 18.47 -5.74
N VAL A 140 57.54 18.87 -5.65
CA VAL A 140 57.06 19.75 -4.56
C VAL A 140 57.27 19.07 -3.20
N PRO A 141 57.95 19.69 -2.23
CA PRO A 141 58.14 19.09 -0.91
C PRO A 141 56.79 18.95 -0.17
N ILE A 142 56.63 17.88 0.60
CA ILE A 142 55.46 17.69 1.45
C ILE A 142 55.71 18.30 2.85
N PRO A 143 54.65 18.71 3.57
CA PRO A 143 54.78 19.15 4.95
C PRO A 143 55.34 18.05 5.88
N ASP A 144 56.24 18.42 6.80
CA ASP A 144 56.87 17.48 7.75
C ASP A 144 55.87 16.76 8.68
N ASN A 145 54.65 17.30 8.81
CA ASN A 145 53.61 16.75 9.68
C ASN A 145 52.75 15.65 9.01
N LEU A 146 53.05 15.27 7.77
CA LEU A 146 52.35 14.18 7.09
C LEU A 146 53.16 12.87 7.25
N PRO A 147 52.68 11.89 8.03
CA PRO A 147 53.43 10.67 8.30
C PRO A 147 53.26 9.62 7.19
N TYR A 148 54.31 8.81 6.99
CA TYR A 148 54.23 7.58 6.18
C TYR A 148 53.60 6.44 7.01
N PRO A 149 52.89 5.47 6.38
CA PRO A 149 52.62 5.38 4.95
C PRO A 149 51.55 6.37 4.44
N MET A 150 51.60 6.67 3.15
CA MET A 150 50.66 7.58 2.48
C MET A 150 49.96 6.92 1.31
N VAL A 151 48.78 7.42 0.97
CA VAL A 151 48.06 7.10 -0.26
C VAL A 151 48.26 8.23 -1.24
N VAL A 152 48.76 7.90 -2.42
CA VAL A 152 48.87 8.84 -3.54
C VAL A 152 47.82 8.53 -4.60
N LYS A 153 47.10 9.56 -5.04
CA LYS A 153 46.02 9.43 -6.03
C LYS A 153 45.89 10.67 -6.91
N PRO A 154 45.36 10.54 -8.13
CA PRO A 154 44.99 11.69 -8.94
C PRO A 154 43.87 12.51 -8.28
N LYS A 155 43.95 13.82 -8.44
CA LYS A 155 43.01 14.79 -7.85
C LYS A 155 41.55 14.55 -8.28
N ASN A 156 41.29 14.36 -9.59
CA ASN A 156 39.96 14.46 -10.19
C ASN A 156 39.37 13.14 -10.75
N GLU A 157 40.00 11.98 -10.52
CA GLU A 157 39.52 10.69 -11.08
C GLU A 157 38.78 9.83 -10.03
N ALA A 158 37.62 9.25 -10.35
CA ALA A 158 36.77 8.55 -9.35
C ALA A 158 36.98 7.02 -9.32
N VAL A 159 37.46 6.42 -10.42
CA VAL A 159 37.99 5.06 -10.41
C VAL A 159 39.41 5.08 -9.85
N SER A 160 39.79 4.16 -8.94
CA SER A 160 41.09 4.07 -8.21
C SER A 160 42.34 3.90 -9.10
N PHE A 161 42.37 4.60 -10.23
CA PHE A 161 43.31 4.49 -11.31
C PHE A 161 44.51 5.34 -10.96
N GLY A 162 45.66 4.71 -10.71
CA GLY A 162 46.84 5.38 -10.15
C GLY A 162 46.80 5.56 -8.63
N LEU A 163 45.98 4.80 -7.90
CA LEU A 163 46.08 4.69 -6.44
C LEU A 163 47.31 3.85 -6.08
N ALA A 164 48.24 4.41 -5.30
CA ALA A 164 49.36 3.67 -4.73
C ALA A 164 49.51 3.98 -3.23
N VAL A 165 49.95 2.99 -2.46
CA VAL A 165 50.40 3.19 -1.08
C VAL A 165 51.92 3.32 -1.15
N VAL A 166 52.46 4.33 -0.48
CA VAL A 166 53.90 4.63 -0.46
C VAL A 166 54.39 4.68 0.98
N ASP A 167 55.48 3.99 1.25
CA ASP A 167 56.06 3.84 2.59
C ASP A 167 57.20 4.83 2.86
N ASP A 168 57.75 5.45 1.81
CA ASP A 168 58.82 6.44 1.92
C ASP A 168 58.79 7.53 0.84
N GLU A 169 59.69 8.51 0.99
CA GLU A 169 59.85 9.65 0.09
C GLU A 169 60.22 9.23 -1.34
N SER A 170 61.05 8.21 -1.51
CA SER A 170 61.44 7.74 -2.84
C SER A 170 60.25 7.15 -3.59
N GLU A 171 59.44 6.34 -2.90
CA GLU A 171 58.22 5.75 -3.45
C GLU A 171 57.15 6.81 -3.75
N LEU A 172 57.03 7.82 -2.89
CA LEU A 172 56.17 8.98 -3.12
C LEU A 172 56.52 9.68 -4.43
N ARG A 173 57.80 10.02 -4.65
CA ARG A 173 58.26 10.72 -5.85
C ARG A 173 58.05 9.89 -7.11
N ALA A 174 58.36 8.59 -7.04
CA ALA A 174 58.16 7.67 -8.15
C ALA A 174 56.68 7.57 -8.53
N SER A 175 55.80 7.37 -7.55
CA SER A 175 54.36 7.23 -7.79
C SER A 175 53.72 8.54 -8.24
N ALA A 176 54.11 9.68 -7.64
CA ALA A 176 53.64 11.00 -8.05
C ALA A 176 54.02 11.31 -9.51
N LYS A 177 55.25 10.96 -9.93
CA LYS A 177 55.68 11.12 -11.32
C LYS A 177 54.84 10.29 -12.29
N VAL A 178 54.57 9.02 -11.96
CA VAL A 178 53.72 8.15 -12.79
C VAL A 178 52.32 8.72 -12.96
N ILE A 179 51.72 9.24 -11.87
CA ILE A 179 50.39 9.85 -11.91
C ILE A 179 50.44 11.14 -12.74
N PHE A 180 51.44 12.00 -12.50
CA PHE A 180 51.57 13.27 -13.20
C PHE A 180 51.79 13.09 -14.70
N ASP A 181 52.69 12.22 -15.12
CA ASP A 181 53.00 11.92 -16.53
C ASP A 181 51.78 11.32 -17.26
N ARG A 182 50.99 10.51 -16.55
CA ARG A 182 49.83 9.83 -17.14
C ARG A 182 48.59 10.71 -17.25
N PHE A 183 48.34 11.55 -16.25
CA PHE A 183 47.08 12.30 -16.13
C PHE A 183 47.22 13.80 -16.32
N SER A 184 48.46 14.31 -16.36
CA SER A 184 48.77 15.74 -16.48
C SER A 184 47.97 16.61 -15.48
N GLN A 185 47.89 16.16 -14.23
CA GLN A 185 47.16 16.83 -13.15
C GLN A 185 47.90 16.70 -11.80
N PRO A 186 47.62 17.59 -10.82
CA PRO A 186 48.20 17.50 -9.49
C PRO A 186 47.90 16.17 -8.79
N VAL A 187 48.83 15.76 -7.93
CA VAL A 187 48.74 14.52 -7.15
C VAL A 187 48.33 14.84 -5.73
N LEU A 188 47.35 14.11 -5.20
CA LEU A 188 46.95 14.17 -3.81
C LEU A 188 47.70 13.09 -3.04
N ALA A 189 48.50 13.51 -2.06
CA ALA A 189 49.11 12.62 -1.06
C ALA A 189 48.34 12.77 0.25
N GLU A 190 47.78 11.68 0.77
CA GLU A 190 47.04 11.68 2.04
C GLU A 190 47.57 10.61 2.99
N GLN A 191 47.46 10.86 4.28
CA GLN A 191 47.78 9.89 5.32
C GLN A 191 47.01 8.58 5.09
N TYR A 192 47.72 7.46 5.12
CA TYR A 192 47.08 6.14 5.10
C TYR A 192 46.48 5.84 6.48
N ILE A 193 45.16 5.84 6.58
CA ILE A 193 44.46 5.42 7.79
C ILE A 193 44.35 3.90 7.77
N GLU A 194 45.18 3.19 8.54
CA GLU A 194 45.06 1.73 8.65
C GLU A 194 43.75 1.34 9.35
N GLY A 195 43.02 0.37 8.79
CA GLY A 195 41.78 -0.14 9.40
C GLY A 195 40.69 -0.53 8.39
N ARG A 196 39.43 -0.38 8.80
CA ARG A 196 38.24 -0.88 8.10
C ARG A 196 37.65 0.19 7.16
N GLU A 197 37.20 -0.21 5.96
CA GLU A 197 36.51 0.70 5.03
C GLU A 197 34.99 0.55 5.16
N ILE A 198 34.31 1.66 5.42
CA ILE A 198 32.88 1.73 5.69
C ILE A 198 32.22 2.71 4.72
N ASN A 199 31.15 2.26 4.08
CA ASN A 199 30.36 3.08 3.18
C ASN A 199 28.98 3.36 3.76
N VAL A 200 28.59 4.64 3.77
CA VAL A 200 27.23 5.03 4.18
C VAL A 200 26.50 5.63 2.99
N GLY A 201 25.44 4.94 2.56
CA GLY A 201 24.53 5.44 1.53
C GLY A 201 23.57 6.47 2.10
N LEU A 202 23.27 7.50 1.31
CA LEU A 202 22.30 8.54 1.64
C LEU A 202 21.21 8.61 0.57
N LEU A 203 19.98 8.84 1.01
CA LEU A 203 18.80 8.99 0.15
C LEU A 203 17.88 10.08 0.72
N GLY A 204 17.54 11.10 -0.07
CA GLY A 204 16.75 12.22 0.40
C GLY A 204 17.48 13.55 0.25
N ASN A 205 16.93 14.59 0.88
CA ASN A 205 17.42 15.97 0.72
C ASN A 205 17.62 16.68 2.07
N ALA A 206 16.55 16.96 2.83
CA ALA A 206 16.63 17.80 4.02
C ALA A 206 15.68 17.32 5.15
N PRO A 207 16.16 16.51 6.12
CA PRO A 207 17.46 15.82 6.10
C PRO A 207 17.47 14.62 5.13
N PRO A 208 18.63 14.22 4.60
CA PRO A 208 18.76 12.95 3.90
C PRO A 208 18.72 11.79 4.90
N GLU A 209 18.27 10.63 4.45
CA GLU A 209 18.22 9.41 5.23
C GLU A 209 19.50 8.60 4.99
N ALA A 210 20.20 8.24 6.07
CA ALA A 210 21.41 7.44 6.02
C ALA A 210 21.09 5.95 6.18
N PHE A 211 21.59 5.13 5.26
CA PHE A 211 21.51 3.68 5.37
C PHE A 211 22.45 3.16 6.47
N PRO A 212 22.21 1.95 6.99
CA PRO A 212 23.18 1.28 7.83
C PRO A 212 24.54 1.19 7.14
N PRO A 213 25.65 1.47 7.85
CA PRO A 213 26.97 1.41 7.27
C PRO A 213 27.27 0.03 6.68
N VAL A 214 27.95 0.00 5.54
CA VAL A 214 28.34 -1.22 4.84
C VAL A 214 29.86 -1.36 4.94
N LEU A 215 30.32 -2.43 5.59
CA LEU A 215 31.73 -2.77 5.68
C LEU A 215 32.19 -3.44 4.38
N LEU A 216 33.30 -2.98 3.81
CA LEU A 216 33.97 -3.70 2.73
C LEU A 216 35.05 -4.62 3.32
N SER A 217 34.88 -5.94 3.20
CA SER A 217 35.87 -6.92 3.63
C SER A 217 36.80 -7.30 2.48
N PHE A 218 38.10 -7.04 2.63
CA PHE A 218 39.12 -7.22 1.58
C PHE A 218 39.82 -8.59 1.61
N GLY A 219 39.57 -9.43 2.62
CA GLY A 219 40.22 -10.74 2.79
C GLY A 219 41.74 -10.64 2.97
N ASP A 220 42.46 -11.69 2.56
CA ASP A 220 43.93 -11.73 2.58
C ASP A 220 44.51 -10.87 1.44
N GLY A 221 45.36 -9.90 1.77
CA GLY A 221 46.01 -8.97 0.82
C GLY A 221 45.94 -7.49 1.24
N PRO A 222 46.29 -6.55 0.34
CA PRO A 222 46.24 -5.12 0.62
C PRO A 222 44.83 -4.69 1.04
N GLN A 223 44.68 -4.03 2.18
CA GLN A 223 43.38 -3.65 2.75
C GLN A 223 42.70 -2.47 2.03
N ILE A 224 43.04 -2.25 0.76
CA ILE A 224 42.53 -1.17 -0.11
C ILE A 224 41.73 -1.73 -1.29
N TYR A 225 40.71 -1.00 -1.73
CA TYR A 225 39.94 -1.36 -2.92
C TYR A 225 40.66 -0.93 -4.21
N THR A 226 41.52 -1.81 -4.74
CA THR A 226 42.34 -1.50 -5.91
C THR A 226 41.54 -1.54 -7.22
N TYR A 227 42.10 -0.95 -8.29
CA TYR A 227 41.49 -1.00 -9.62
C TYR A 227 41.31 -2.44 -10.12
N GLU A 228 42.24 -3.34 -9.80
CA GLU A 228 42.17 -4.74 -10.21
C GLU A 228 41.01 -5.46 -9.53
N ASP A 229 40.71 -5.13 -8.27
CA ASP A 229 39.53 -5.66 -7.57
C ASP A 229 38.23 -5.13 -8.18
N LYS A 230 38.17 -3.82 -8.48
CA LYS A 230 37.00 -3.17 -9.09
C LYS A 230 36.70 -3.70 -10.51
N THR A 231 37.73 -4.18 -11.22
CA THR A 231 37.59 -4.78 -12.56
C THR A 231 37.51 -6.30 -12.56
N GLY A 232 37.52 -6.94 -11.37
CA GLY A 232 37.46 -8.39 -11.21
C GLY A 232 38.71 -9.13 -11.71
N ARG A 233 39.84 -8.42 -11.85
CA ARG A 233 41.11 -8.93 -12.38
C ARG A 233 42.09 -9.39 -11.29
N SER A 234 41.90 -8.97 -10.04
CA SER A 234 42.76 -9.36 -8.91
C SER A 234 42.49 -10.79 -8.39
N GLY A 235 41.34 -11.40 -8.75
CA GLY A 235 40.89 -12.67 -8.20
C GLY A 235 40.35 -12.61 -6.77
N ARG A 236 40.40 -11.44 -6.11
CA ARG A 236 39.86 -11.24 -4.75
C ARG A 236 38.35 -11.01 -4.79
N GLN A 237 37.59 -11.68 -3.92
CA GLN A 237 36.17 -11.41 -3.71
C GLN A 237 35.99 -10.45 -2.54
N ILE A 238 35.71 -9.19 -2.83
CA ILE A 238 35.35 -8.22 -1.80
C ILE A 238 33.86 -8.39 -1.49
N GLN A 239 33.58 -8.76 -0.25
CA GLN A 239 32.21 -8.98 0.21
C GLN A 239 31.73 -7.78 1.03
N PRO A 240 30.68 -7.07 0.56
CA PRO A 240 30.04 -6.04 1.36
C PRO A 240 29.22 -6.69 2.48
N VAL A 241 29.50 -6.33 3.73
CA VAL A 241 28.78 -6.80 4.92
C VAL A 241 27.88 -5.68 5.42
N CYS A 242 26.57 -5.92 5.46
CA CYS A 242 25.57 -4.96 5.93
C CYS A 242 24.57 -5.63 6.90
N PRO A 243 24.39 -5.11 8.13
CA PRO A 243 25.05 -3.91 8.65
C PRO A 243 26.52 -4.19 8.99
N ALA A 244 27.35 -3.15 8.99
CA ALA A 244 28.73 -3.27 9.44
C ALA A 244 28.76 -3.78 10.89
N PRO A 245 29.64 -4.75 11.24
CA PRO A 245 29.78 -5.26 12.60
C PRO A 245 30.53 -4.26 13.49
N ILE A 246 29.84 -3.18 13.87
CA ILE A 246 30.29 -2.09 14.72
C ILE A 246 29.20 -1.77 15.77
N SER A 247 29.52 -1.00 16.80
CA SER A 247 28.54 -0.64 17.83
C SER A 247 27.42 0.27 17.29
N GLU A 248 26.31 0.36 18.02
CA GLU A 248 25.20 1.25 17.65
C GLU A 248 25.61 2.72 17.72
N GLU A 249 26.45 3.09 18.70
CA GLU A 249 27.00 4.44 18.84
C GLU A 249 27.84 4.82 17.62
N LEU A 250 28.73 3.93 17.20
CA LEU A 250 29.61 4.15 16.05
C LEU A 250 28.83 4.15 14.72
N THR A 251 27.76 3.35 14.66
CA THR A 251 26.81 3.39 13.54
C THR A 251 26.15 4.76 13.43
N ALA A 252 25.63 5.29 14.54
CA ALA A 252 25.00 6.60 14.58
C ALA A 252 26.00 7.72 14.24
N GLU A 253 27.24 7.62 14.73
CA GLU A 253 28.32 8.56 14.40
C GLU A 253 28.66 8.55 12.91
N ALA A 254 28.85 7.37 12.31
CA ALA A 254 29.11 7.23 10.87
C ALA A 254 27.98 7.82 10.02
N GLN A 255 26.72 7.59 10.41
CA GLN A 255 25.56 8.17 9.74
C GLN A 255 25.53 9.70 9.87
N GLN A 256 25.81 10.24 11.05
CA GLN A 256 25.86 11.69 11.26
C GLN A 256 26.97 12.35 10.46
N ILE A 257 28.17 11.75 10.41
CA ILE A 257 29.29 12.23 9.59
C ILE A 257 28.89 12.24 8.10
N ALA A 258 28.22 11.19 7.62
CA ALA A 258 27.75 11.13 6.24
C ALA A 258 26.72 12.22 5.93
N VAL A 259 25.72 12.41 6.80
CA VAL A 259 24.69 13.46 6.64
C VAL A 259 25.31 14.86 6.65
N ARG A 260 26.27 15.12 7.55
CA ARG A 260 27.01 16.39 7.60
C ARG A 260 27.83 16.61 6.34
N THR A 261 28.51 15.58 5.84
CA THR A 261 29.27 15.62 4.58
C THR A 261 28.39 15.97 3.40
N PHE A 262 27.24 15.30 3.27
CA PHE A 262 26.26 15.56 2.22
C PHE A 262 25.74 16.99 2.24
N SER A 263 25.41 17.50 3.43
CA SER A 263 24.92 18.86 3.61
C SER A 263 26.01 19.90 3.31
N ALA A 264 27.24 19.67 3.78
CA ALA A 264 28.37 20.58 3.57
C ALA A 264 28.75 20.73 2.08
N LEU A 265 28.57 19.68 1.29
CA LEU A 265 28.83 19.68 -0.15
C LEU A 265 27.63 20.12 -1.01
N GLY A 266 26.47 20.40 -0.39
CA GLY A 266 25.27 20.82 -1.10
C GLY A 266 24.73 19.76 -2.07
N LEU A 267 24.80 18.49 -1.67
CA LEU A 267 24.32 17.37 -2.47
C LEU A 267 22.79 17.22 -2.40
N TYR A 268 22.21 16.57 -3.41
CA TYR A 268 20.78 16.30 -3.51
C TYR A 268 20.50 14.86 -3.92
N ASP A 269 19.33 14.39 -3.47
CA ASP A 269 18.62 13.13 -3.70
C ASP A 269 19.36 11.86 -3.27
N CYS A 270 20.65 11.74 -3.58
CA CYS A 270 21.46 10.58 -3.24
C CYS A 270 22.95 10.91 -3.16
N ALA A 271 23.65 10.17 -2.30
CA ALA A 271 25.12 10.11 -2.30
C ALA A 271 25.57 8.82 -1.60
N ARG A 272 26.86 8.52 -1.70
CA ARG A 272 27.54 7.56 -0.83
C ARG A 272 28.77 8.23 -0.24
N VAL A 273 28.93 8.17 1.08
CA VAL A 273 30.12 8.68 1.77
C VAL A 273 30.99 7.51 2.14
N ASP A 274 32.23 7.54 1.68
CA ASP A 274 33.21 6.47 1.86
C ASP A 274 34.15 6.91 2.99
N MET A 275 34.26 6.09 4.02
CA MET A 275 35.00 6.38 5.24
C MET A 275 35.98 5.27 5.54
N ARG A 276 37.07 5.62 6.24
CA ARG A 276 37.91 4.66 6.92
C ARG A 276 37.83 4.82 8.43
N MET A 277 37.96 3.70 9.10
CA MET A 277 37.87 3.61 10.54
C MET A 277 39.16 2.99 11.07
N ASP A 278 39.86 3.73 11.93
CA ASP A 278 41.14 3.28 12.49
C ASP A 278 40.96 2.24 13.62
N ALA A 279 42.06 1.76 14.19
CA ALA A 279 42.06 0.78 15.28
C ALA A 279 41.46 1.31 16.60
N ASN A 280 41.33 2.63 16.74
CA ASN A 280 40.70 3.30 17.89
C ASN A 280 39.25 3.71 17.59
N ASP A 281 38.66 3.16 16.52
CA ASP A 281 37.31 3.45 16.03
C ASP A 281 37.07 4.91 15.60
N ASN A 282 38.13 5.69 15.31
CA ASN A 282 37.95 7.03 14.73
C ASN A 282 37.60 6.92 13.24
N LEU A 283 36.56 7.64 12.83
CA LEU A 283 36.07 7.67 11.45
C LEU A 283 36.66 8.85 10.68
N TYR A 284 37.14 8.61 9.46
CA TYR A 284 37.69 9.62 8.56
C TYR A 284 37.04 9.51 7.18
N VAL A 285 36.47 10.61 6.69
CA VAL A 285 35.88 10.68 5.34
C VAL A 285 36.98 10.70 4.29
N LEU A 286 36.93 9.75 3.37
CA LEU A 286 37.86 9.66 2.24
C LEU A 286 37.34 10.44 1.04
N GLU A 287 36.09 10.21 0.66
CA GLU A 287 35.42 10.85 -0.47
C GLU A 287 33.90 10.79 -0.34
N ALA A 288 33.23 11.68 -1.07
CA ALA A 288 31.78 11.70 -1.22
C ALA A 288 31.41 11.45 -2.68
N ASN A 289 30.75 10.33 -2.94
CA ASN A 289 30.29 9.95 -4.26
C ASN A 289 28.88 10.54 -4.50
N SER A 290 28.85 11.67 -5.21
CA SER A 290 27.61 12.40 -5.57
C SER A 290 26.76 11.72 -6.64
N LEU A 291 27.31 10.73 -7.34
CA LEU A 291 26.59 9.87 -8.29
C LEU A 291 26.99 8.41 -8.06
N PRO A 292 26.50 7.76 -6.98
CA PRO A 292 26.95 6.44 -6.59
C PRO A 292 26.58 5.38 -7.63
N SER A 293 27.51 4.45 -7.88
CA SER A 293 27.28 3.36 -8.83
C SER A 293 26.11 2.45 -8.43
N LEU A 294 25.21 2.23 -9.37
CA LEU A 294 24.03 1.35 -9.22
C LEU A 294 24.31 -0.09 -9.71
N GLY A 295 25.56 -0.53 -9.60
CA GLY A 295 25.97 -1.90 -9.90
C GLY A 295 25.39 -2.91 -8.91
N GLU A 296 25.04 -4.11 -9.37
CA GLU A 296 24.29 -5.12 -8.60
C GLU A 296 24.89 -5.49 -7.25
N HIS A 297 26.22 -5.48 -7.13
CA HIS A 297 26.95 -5.78 -5.90
C HIS A 297 27.57 -4.53 -5.24
N GLY A 298 27.12 -3.33 -5.64
CA GLY A 298 27.62 -2.08 -5.08
C GLY A 298 27.16 -1.88 -3.64
N SER A 299 28.04 -1.35 -2.79
CA SER A 299 27.76 -1.09 -1.36
C SER A 299 26.51 -0.22 -1.15
N TYR A 300 26.22 0.69 -2.08
CA TYR A 300 25.04 1.54 -2.01
C TYR A 300 23.72 0.76 -2.14
N LEU A 301 23.64 -0.17 -3.09
CA LEU A 301 22.46 -1.04 -3.25
C LEU A 301 22.35 -2.08 -2.14
N VAL A 302 23.47 -2.56 -1.62
CA VAL A 302 23.48 -3.48 -0.46
C VAL A 302 22.90 -2.78 0.78
N GLY A 303 23.29 -1.53 1.04
CA GLY A 303 22.70 -0.71 2.09
C GLY A 303 21.19 -0.47 1.88
N ALA A 304 20.78 -0.12 0.66
CA ALA A 304 19.36 0.06 0.31
C ALA A 304 18.53 -1.21 0.49
N ALA A 305 19.02 -2.36 0.03
CA ALA A 305 18.35 -3.65 0.20
C ALA A 305 18.25 -4.03 1.69
N HIS A 306 19.29 -3.71 2.48
CA HIS A 306 19.23 -3.89 3.93
C HIS A 306 18.15 -3.04 4.59
N VAL A 307 17.69 -1.93 4.01
CA VAL A 307 16.53 -1.18 4.57
C VAL A 307 15.20 -1.58 3.93
N GLY A 308 15.18 -2.65 3.12
CA GLY A 308 13.99 -3.17 2.47
C GLY A 308 13.63 -2.45 1.16
N LEU A 309 14.53 -1.62 0.64
CA LEU A 309 14.42 -1.03 -0.70
C LEU A 309 15.14 -1.95 -1.70
N GLU A 310 14.39 -2.93 -2.21
CA GLU A 310 14.81 -3.67 -3.40
C GLU A 310 15.02 -2.72 -4.59
N PHE A 311 15.84 -3.12 -5.56
CA PHE A 311 16.30 -2.23 -6.63
C PHE A 311 15.19 -1.45 -7.35
N GLU A 312 14.07 -2.09 -7.66
CA GLU A 312 12.92 -1.42 -8.27
C GLU A 312 12.35 -0.32 -7.36
N GLY A 313 12.13 -0.64 -6.09
CA GLY A 313 11.65 0.31 -5.10
C GLY A 313 12.64 1.45 -4.87
N PHE A 314 13.94 1.12 -4.81
CA PHE A 314 15.02 2.09 -4.66
C PHE A 314 15.09 3.09 -5.82
N VAL A 315 15.03 2.62 -7.06
CA VAL A 315 15.10 3.48 -8.26
C VAL A 315 13.89 4.40 -8.36
N ASN A 316 12.67 3.88 -8.10
CA ASN A 316 11.48 4.72 -8.08
C ASN A 316 11.50 5.71 -6.90
N ARG A 317 12.05 5.30 -5.76
CA ARG A 317 12.24 6.18 -4.61
C ARG A 317 13.15 7.38 -4.91
N LEU A 318 14.22 7.20 -5.69
CA LEU A 318 15.05 8.32 -6.14
C LEU A 318 14.26 9.33 -6.99
N VAL A 319 13.37 8.84 -7.85
CA VAL A 319 12.47 9.70 -8.64
C VAL A 319 11.47 10.43 -7.75
N GLU A 320 10.92 9.77 -6.74
CA GLU A 320 10.01 10.40 -5.77
C GLU A 320 10.70 11.51 -4.98
N VAL A 321 11.93 11.27 -4.52
CA VAL A 321 12.75 12.27 -3.79
C VAL A 321 13.03 13.49 -4.68
N ALA A 322 13.46 13.28 -5.93
CA ALA A 322 13.67 14.37 -6.88
C ALA A 322 12.36 15.10 -7.22
N SER A 323 11.25 14.36 -7.38
CA SER A 323 9.92 14.92 -7.62
C SER A 323 9.46 15.81 -6.47
N ALA A 324 9.70 15.40 -5.22
CA ALA A 324 9.38 16.21 -4.05
C ALA A 324 10.19 17.51 -4.05
N ARG A 325 11.47 17.44 -4.42
CA ARG A 325 12.36 18.60 -4.54
C ARG A 325 11.92 19.61 -5.61
N TYR A 326 11.55 19.16 -6.81
CA TYR A 326 11.20 20.07 -7.91
C TYR A 326 9.73 20.48 -7.97
N PHE A 327 8.82 19.60 -7.56
CA PHE A 327 7.38 19.78 -7.77
C PHE A 327 6.58 19.90 -6.47
N GLY A 328 7.23 19.84 -5.31
CA GLY A 328 6.55 19.91 -4.01
C GLY A 328 5.57 18.75 -3.77
N THR A 329 5.77 17.60 -4.44
CA THR A 329 5.01 16.39 -4.10
C THR A 329 5.29 15.97 -2.66
N PRO A 330 4.34 15.32 -1.97
CA PRO A 330 4.55 14.88 -0.59
C PRO A 330 5.87 14.12 -0.44
N GLN A 331 6.63 14.44 0.61
CA GLN A 331 7.89 13.76 0.90
C GLN A 331 7.63 12.26 1.03
N PRO A 332 8.45 11.42 0.39
CA PRO A 332 8.22 9.99 0.41
C PRO A 332 8.59 9.48 1.83
N PRO A 333 7.91 8.44 2.36
CA PRO A 333 7.98 8.06 3.78
C PRO A 333 9.37 7.56 4.18
N PRO A 334 9.82 7.71 5.44
CA PRO A 334 11.15 7.28 5.86
C PRO A 334 11.46 5.81 5.53
N VAL A 335 12.67 5.59 5.02
CA VAL A 335 13.30 4.33 4.63
C VAL A 335 13.55 3.43 5.85
N ASP A 336 13.84 4.01 7.01
CA ASP A 336 14.09 3.25 8.23
C ASP A 336 12.81 2.88 8.99
N ALA A 337 12.05 1.95 8.42
CA ALA A 337 10.96 1.27 9.11
C ALA A 337 11.40 -0.08 9.69
N ARG A 338 12.71 -0.34 9.88
CA ARG A 338 13.17 -1.62 10.46
C ARG A 338 12.98 -1.72 11.98
N ALA A 339 12.56 -0.64 12.64
CA ALA A 339 12.01 -0.67 14.00
C ALA A 339 10.51 -0.30 14.09
N ALA A 340 9.80 -0.12 12.97
CA ALA A 340 8.42 0.35 13.01
C ALA A 340 7.43 -0.81 13.16
N ASP A 341 6.76 -0.85 14.32
CA ASP A 341 5.49 -1.54 14.61
C ASP A 341 4.79 -2.07 13.34
N PRO A 342 4.50 -3.38 13.22
CA PRO A 342 3.76 -3.96 12.10
C PRO A 342 2.52 -3.14 11.69
N SER A 343 1.88 -2.52 12.68
CA SER A 343 0.77 -1.59 12.54
C SER A 343 1.11 -0.36 11.69
N LYS A 344 2.25 0.31 11.94
CA LYS A 344 2.72 1.47 11.18
C LYS A 344 3.06 1.09 9.73
N ARG A 345 3.62 -0.10 9.51
CA ARG A 345 3.90 -0.60 8.16
C ARG A 345 2.62 -0.94 7.40
N ALA A 346 1.66 -1.56 8.06
CA ALA A 346 0.33 -1.79 7.50
C ALA A 346 -0.37 -0.45 7.16
N PHE A 347 -0.25 0.55 8.03
CA PHE A 347 -0.76 1.89 7.79
C PHE A 347 -0.14 2.55 6.55
N GLN A 348 1.19 2.53 6.42
CA GLN A 348 1.88 3.03 5.23
C GLN A 348 1.44 2.28 3.96
N PHE A 349 1.32 0.95 4.03
CA PHE A 349 0.86 0.14 2.90
C PHE A 349 -0.53 0.56 2.39
N ILE A 350 -1.47 0.77 3.31
CA ILE A 350 -2.86 1.13 3.00
C ILE A 350 -2.93 2.58 2.49
N THR A 351 -2.25 3.51 3.15
CA THR A 351 -2.26 4.93 2.77
C THR A 351 -1.61 5.21 1.41
N GLN A 352 -0.55 4.49 1.04
CA GLN A 352 0.06 4.57 -0.29
C GLN A 352 -0.84 3.99 -1.41
N ARG A 353 -1.84 3.17 -1.06
CA ARG A 353 -2.67 2.44 -2.01
C ARG A 353 -4.12 2.91 -2.07
N ARG A 354 -4.42 4.11 -1.54
CA ARG A 354 -5.76 4.74 -1.60
C ARG A 354 -6.34 4.72 -3.02
N ASP A 355 -5.59 5.21 -4.00
CA ASP A 355 -6.04 5.22 -5.40
C ASP A 355 -6.25 3.81 -5.97
N ALA A 356 -5.44 2.84 -5.53
CA ALA A 356 -5.58 1.45 -5.96
C ALA A 356 -6.85 0.82 -5.39
N MET A 357 -7.20 1.13 -4.14
CA MET A 357 -8.45 0.71 -3.50
C MET A 357 -9.66 1.28 -4.25
N GLU A 358 -9.66 2.57 -4.57
CA GLU A 358 -10.73 3.20 -5.37
C GLU A 358 -10.86 2.53 -6.75
N ARG A 359 -9.74 2.26 -7.44
CA ARG A 359 -9.75 1.52 -8.71
C ARG A 359 -10.26 0.08 -8.54
N SER A 360 -9.96 -0.58 -7.42
CA SER A 360 -10.50 -1.92 -7.15
C SER A 360 -12.01 -1.87 -6.93
N LEU A 361 -12.49 -0.85 -6.21
CA LEU A 361 -13.91 -0.61 -6.01
C LEU A 361 -14.64 -0.35 -7.33
N GLN A 362 -14.07 0.50 -8.18
CA GLN A 362 -14.61 0.76 -9.52
C GLN A 362 -14.77 -0.55 -10.33
N ARG A 363 -13.76 -1.42 -10.31
CA ARG A 363 -13.84 -2.72 -10.98
C ARG A 363 -14.93 -3.61 -10.38
N TRP A 364 -15.10 -3.60 -9.06
CA TRP A 364 -16.16 -4.36 -8.40
C TRP A 364 -17.56 -3.87 -8.76
N VAL A 365 -17.76 -2.56 -8.90
CA VAL A 365 -19.05 -1.98 -9.37
C VAL A 365 -19.38 -2.42 -10.80
N GLN A 366 -18.38 -2.70 -11.63
CA GLN A 366 -18.59 -3.18 -13.00
C GLN A 366 -19.03 -4.65 -13.06
N VAL A 367 -18.70 -5.47 -12.06
CA VAL A 367 -19.12 -6.87 -11.98
C VAL A 367 -20.63 -6.90 -11.71
N SER A 368 -21.40 -7.41 -12.66
CA SER A 368 -22.81 -7.74 -12.39
C SER A 368 -22.84 -8.89 -11.39
N SER A 369 -23.49 -8.71 -10.24
CA SER A 369 -23.75 -9.82 -9.30
C SER A 369 -24.98 -9.51 -8.46
N ARG A 370 -26.07 -9.10 -9.11
CA ARG A 370 -27.37 -8.96 -8.44
C ARG A 370 -27.83 -10.34 -7.94
N THR A 371 -28.63 -10.38 -6.88
CA THR A 371 -29.07 -11.65 -6.26
C THR A 371 -29.84 -12.58 -7.22
N ASP A 372 -30.41 -12.05 -8.29
CA ASP A 372 -31.12 -12.76 -9.36
C ASP A 372 -30.24 -13.10 -10.59
N ASP A 373 -28.95 -12.73 -10.59
CA ASP A 373 -28.00 -12.95 -11.68
C ASP A 373 -27.00 -14.07 -11.34
N PRO A 374 -27.32 -15.35 -11.59
CA PRO A 374 -26.44 -16.48 -11.23
C PRO A 374 -25.09 -16.45 -11.95
N VAL A 375 -25.05 -16.00 -13.21
CA VAL A 375 -23.81 -15.92 -14.00
C VAL A 375 -22.91 -14.82 -13.45
N GLY A 376 -23.50 -13.67 -13.09
CA GLY A 376 -22.79 -12.59 -12.43
C GLY A 376 -22.22 -12.98 -11.07
N LEU A 377 -23.00 -13.73 -10.28
CA LEU A 377 -22.56 -14.24 -8.98
C LEU A 377 -21.38 -15.21 -9.09
N GLU A 378 -21.42 -16.13 -10.06
CA GLU A 378 -20.30 -17.04 -10.34
C GLU A 378 -19.02 -16.25 -10.70
N ARG A 379 -19.12 -15.25 -11.59
CA ARG A 379 -17.99 -14.37 -11.94
C ARG A 379 -17.46 -13.58 -10.74
N ALA A 380 -18.34 -13.11 -9.86
CA ALA A 380 -17.95 -12.42 -8.64
C ALA A 380 -17.22 -13.36 -7.67
N ALA A 381 -17.70 -14.60 -7.51
CA ALA A 381 -17.07 -15.63 -6.70
C ALA A 381 -15.68 -16.02 -7.23
N GLU A 382 -15.54 -16.26 -8.54
CA GLU A 382 -14.25 -16.54 -9.17
C GLU A 382 -13.24 -15.40 -8.99
N ARG A 383 -13.70 -14.15 -9.12
CA ARG A 383 -12.88 -12.96 -8.91
C ARG A 383 -12.42 -12.88 -7.45
N ALA A 384 -13.33 -13.05 -6.50
CA ALA A 384 -13.02 -13.01 -5.08
C ALA A 384 -12.05 -14.15 -4.69
N GLY A 385 -12.30 -15.36 -5.19
CA GLY A 385 -11.44 -16.52 -4.96
C GLY A 385 -10.02 -16.33 -5.49
N ARG A 386 -9.87 -15.78 -6.70
CA ARG A 386 -8.55 -15.38 -7.23
C ARG A 386 -7.85 -14.36 -6.34
N ILE A 387 -8.55 -13.31 -5.92
CA ILE A 387 -7.99 -12.29 -5.03
C ILE A 387 -7.51 -12.91 -3.71
N LEU A 388 -8.34 -13.71 -3.05
CA LEU A 388 -8.00 -14.32 -1.75
C LEU A 388 -6.84 -15.31 -1.88
N THR A 389 -6.83 -16.12 -2.94
CA THR A 389 -5.73 -17.06 -3.24
C THR A 389 -4.44 -16.30 -3.54
N ASP A 390 -4.50 -15.25 -4.35
CA ASP A 390 -3.35 -14.38 -4.66
C ASP A 390 -2.78 -13.75 -3.40
N VAL A 391 -3.62 -13.39 -2.43
CA VAL A 391 -3.21 -12.85 -1.12
C VAL A 391 -2.58 -13.92 -0.22
N GLY A 392 -2.77 -15.19 -0.52
CA GLY A 392 -2.20 -16.33 0.22
C GLY A 392 -3.16 -16.97 1.22
N MET A 393 -4.47 -16.76 1.06
CA MET A 393 -5.49 -17.54 1.75
C MET A 393 -5.70 -18.89 1.06
N LEU A 394 -6.08 -19.89 1.84
CA LEU A 394 -6.31 -21.27 1.40
C LEU A 394 -7.81 -21.56 1.39
N PRO A 395 -8.38 -22.15 0.32
CA PRO A 395 -9.79 -22.53 0.31
C PRO A 395 -10.07 -23.62 1.35
N VAL A 396 -11.31 -23.66 1.85
CA VAL A 396 -11.81 -24.65 2.82
C VAL A 396 -12.97 -25.42 2.16
N PRO A 397 -12.68 -26.54 1.46
CA PRO A 397 -13.68 -27.25 0.64
C PRO A 397 -14.90 -27.73 1.44
N GLU A 398 -14.69 -28.17 2.69
CA GLU A 398 -15.77 -28.69 3.54
C GLU A 398 -16.78 -27.63 4.00
N LEU A 399 -16.42 -26.35 3.93
CA LEU A 399 -17.28 -25.20 4.20
C LEU A 399 -17.52 -24.34 2.94
N THR A 400 -17.27 -24.91 1.76
CA THR A 400 -17.52 -24.25 0.48
C THR A 400 -18.68 -24.95 -0.25
N HIS A 401 -19.71 -24.17 -0.58
CA HIS A 401 -20.82 -24.59 -1.41
C HIS A 401 -20.82 -23.72 -2.67
N GLN A 402 -20.43 -24.31 -3.81
CA GLN A 402 -20.04 -23.56 -5.03
C GLN A 402 -21.04 -22.49 -5.50
N ALA A 403 -22.34 -22.68 -5.28
CA ALA A 403 -23.36 -21.74 -5.71
C ALA A 403 -23.72 -20.66 -4.66
N GLU A 404 -23.32 -20.83 -3.40
CA GLU A 404 -23.96 -20.12 -2.27
C GLU A 404 -22.97 -19.51 -1.27
N ALA A 405 -21.83 -20.18 -1.01
CA ALA A 405 -20.85 -19.73 -0.04
C ALA A 405 -19.44 -20.25 -0.34
N HIS A 406 -18.43 -19.40 -0.21
CA HIS A 406 -17.02 -19.73 -0.43
C HIS A 406 -16.21 -19.38 0.81
N MET A 407 -15.48 -20.36 1.34
CA MET A 407 -14.71 -20.22 2.57
C MET A 407 -13.21 -20.30 2.31
N PHE A 408 -12.46 -19.40 2.95
CA PHE A 408 -11.01 -19.34 2.89
C PHE A 408 -10.42 -19.15 4.29
N GLN A 409 -9.19 -19.63 4.51
CA GLN A 409 -8.49 -19.49 5.78
C GLN A 409 -7.01 -19.14 5.59
N THR A 410 -6.38 -18.60 6.61
CA THR A 410 -4.93 -18.44 6.70
C THR A 410 -4.22 -19.79 6.86
N ALA A 411 -2.90 -19.81 6.67
CA ALA A 411 -2.08 -21.01 6.88
C ALA A 411 -2.16 -21.58 8.32
N ARG A 412 -2.45 -20.73 9.32
CA ARG A 412 -2.71 -21.14 10.71
C ARG A 412 -4.05 -21.86 10.91
N GLY A 413 -4.95 -21.80 9.93
CA GLY A 413 -6.37 -22.14 10.12
C GLY A 413 -7.16 -20.97 10.71
N PHE A 414 -8.46 -21.17 10.94
CA PHE A 414 -9.35 -20.17 11.55
C PHE A 414 -10.09 -20.66 12.81
N ASP A 415 -9.98 -21.96 13.13
CA ASP A 415 -10.64 -22.54 14.30
C ASP A 415 -10.13 -21.88 15.58
N GLY A 416 -11.06 -21.46 16.45
CA GLY A 416 -10.73 -20.68 17.66
C GLY A 416 -10.17 -19.28 17.36
N GLY A 417 -10.30 -18.78 16.13
CA GLY A 417 -9.80 -17.48 15.69
C GLY A 417 -10.92 -16.52 15.28
N VAL A 418 -10.60 -15.65 14.32
CA VAL A 418 -11.52 -14.64 13.76
C VAL A 418 -12.13 -15.15 12.46
N LEU A 419 -13.45 -15.02 12.32
CA LEU A 419 -14.18 -15.25 11.07
C LEU A 419 -14.73 -13.93 10.52
N LEU A 420 -14.30 -13.54 9.33
CA LEU A 420 -14.85 -12.41 8.59
C LEU A 420 -15.95 -12.90 7.64
N VAL A 421 -17.15 -12.33 7.72
CA VAL A 421 -18.29 -12.73 6.89
C VAL A 421 -18.74 -11.56 6.00
N ALA A 422 -18.67 -11.72 4.68
CA ALA A 422 -19.12 -10.72 3.69
C ALA A 422 -19.96 -11.36 2.59
N HIS A 423 -20.67 -10.55 1.79
CA HIS A 423 -21.48 -11.05 0.68
C HIS A 423 -21.05 -10.49 -0.67
N LEU A 424 -21.23 -11.33 -1.70
CA LEU A 424 -20.90 -11.06 -3.09
C LEU A 424 -22.08 -10.47 -3.88
N ASP A 425 -23.31 -10.77 -3.46
CA ASP A 425 -24.49 -10.34 -4.17
C ASP A 425 -24.86 -8.89 -3.87
N VAL A 426 -25.45 -8.21 -4.85
CA VAL A 426 -26.05 -6.90 -4.66
C VAL A 426 -27.56 -7.07 -4.55
N PRO A 427 -28.16 -6.87 -3.35
CA PRO A 427 -29.59 -7.04 -3.12
C PRO A 427 -30.35 -5.83 -3.66
N VAL A 428 -30.53 -5.75 -4.98
CA VAL A 428 -31.33 -4.73 -5.68
C VAL A 428 -32.61 -5.36 -6.22
N ILE A 429 -33.69 -4.58 -6.29
CA ILE A 429 -34.98 -4.99 -6.84
C ILE A 429 -34.85 -5.16 -8.37
N ALA A 430 -35.42 -6.25 -8.90
CA ALA A 430 -35.45 -6.54 -10.33
C ALA A 430 -36.08 -5.38 -11.13
N GLY A 431 -35.47 -4.99 -12.25
CA GLY A 431 -35.95 -3.92 -13.14
C GLY A 431 -35.36 -2.52 -12.93
N GLY A 432 -34.55 -2.29 -11.89
CA GLY A 432 -33.87 -1.00 -11.65
C GLY A 432 -32.70 -0.72 -12.62
N LEU A 433 -32.49 0.55 -12.98
CA LEU A 433 -31.36 1.00 -13.79
C LEU A 433 -30.02 0.65 -13.13
N LYS A 434 -29.11 0.05 -13.90
CA LYS A 434 -27.76 -0.23 -13.43
C LYS A 434 -26.97 1.05 -13.28
N GLN A 435 -26.25 1.19 -12.17
CA GLN A 435 -25.49 2.39 -11.87
C GLN A 435 -24.02 2.23 -12.18
N GLY A 436 -23.50 3.14 -12.99
CA GLY A 436 -22.06 3.24 -13.25
C GLY A 436 -21.31 3.78 -12.03
N TYR A 437 -20.00 3.50 -12.00
CA TYR A 437 -19.13 4.11 -10.99
C TYR A 437 -18.97 5.61 -11.26
N ARG A 438 -19.20 6.42 -10.23
CA ARG A 438 -18.96 7.87 -10.24
C ARG A 438 -18.19 8.26 -8.98
N ARG A 439 -17.33 9.26 -9.09
CA ARG A 439 -16.51 9.77 -8.00
C ARG A 439 -16.78 11.26 -7.78
N ASP A 440 -17.04 11.60 -6.52
CA ASP A 440 -17.05 12.97 -6.00
C ASP A 440 -15.86 13.17 -5.04
N PRO A 441 -15.58 14.41 -4.58
CA PRO A 441 -14.49 14.66 -3.62
C PRO A 441 -14.59 13.87 -2.32
N GLU A 442 -15.80 13.59 -1.81
CA GLU A 442 -16.00 12.88 -0.54
C GLU A 442 -16.62 11.49 -0.69
N TRP A 443 -17.32 11.24 -1.80
CA TRP A 443 -18.20 10.07 -1.96
C TRP A 443 -17.89 9.31 -3.25
N LEU A 444 -18.00 7.98 -3.19
CA LEU A 444 -17.90 7.08 -4.34
C LEU A 444 -19.25 6.41 -4.54
N TYR A 445 -19.80 6.51 -5.74
CA TYR A 445 -21.12 6.04 -6.10
C TYR A 445 -21.03 4.81 -7.01
N GLY A 446 -22.05 3.97 -6.95
CA GLY A 446 -22.19 2.84 -7.85
C GLY A 446 -23.08 1.74 -7.29
N GLU A 447 -23.46 0.81 -8.15
CA GLU A 447 -24.33 -0.30 -7.76
C GLU A 447 -23.67 -1.21 -6.72
N GLY A 448 -24.29 -1.30 -5.53
CA GLY A 448 -23.78 -2.09 -4.40
C GLY A 448 -22.50 -1.57 -3.78
N VAL A 449 -22.09 -0.34 -4.14
CA VAL A 449 -20.79 0.23 -3.75
C VAL A 449 -20.59 0.21 -2.24
N GLY A 450 -21.64 0.51 -1.46
CA GLY A 450 -21.59 0.51 0.00
C GLY A 450 -22.04 -0.81 0.60
N ARG A 451 -23.07 -1.45 0.04
CA ARG A 451 -23.66 -2.67 0.62
C ARG A 451 -22.74 -3.87 0.59
N SER A 452 -21.98 -4.05 -0.50
CA SER A 452 -21.15 -5.24 -0.75
C SER A 452 -19.72 -4.87 -1.19
N ARG A 453 -19.57 -3.98 -2.18
CA ARG A 453 -18.28 -3.84 -2.90
C ARG A 453 -17.19 -3.24 -2.03
N ALA A 454 -17.50 -2.21 -1.26
CA ALA A 454 -16.54 -1.59 -0.34
C ALA A 454 -16.03 -2.59 0.71
N SER A 455 -16.89 -3.48 1.20
CA SER A 455 -16.50 -4.56 2.13
C SER A 455 -15.47 -5.51 1.50
N LEU A 456 -15.66 -5.91 0.23
CA LEU A 456 -14.74 -6.78 -0.47
C LEU A 456 -13.37 -6.12 -0.70
N VAL A 457 -13.36 -4.81 -1.02
CA VAL A 457 -12.12 -4.04 -1.17
C VAL A 457 -11.41 -3.86 0.16
N MET A 458 -12.15 -3.53 1.22
CA MET A 458 -11.61 -3.44 2.58
C MET A 458 -10.93 -4.76 2.99
N LEU A 459 -11.62 -5.89 2.81
CA LEU A 459 -11.07 -7.21 3.09
C LEU A 459 -9.80 -7.49 2.29
N GLU A 460 -9.83 -7.28 0.96
CA GLU A 460 -8.68 -7.48 0.09
C GLU A 460 -7.45 -6.72 0.60
N TYR A 461 -7.60 -5.43 0.86
CA TYR A 461 -6.47 -4.57 1.20
C TYR A 461 -5.99 -4.75 2.65
N ALA A 462 -6.88 -5.09 3.58
CA ALA A 462 -6.48 -5.47 4.94
C ALA A 462 -5.63 -6.75 4.94
N LEU A 463 -6.04 -7.77 4.20
CA LEU A 463 -5.27 -9.01 4.08
C LEU A 463 -3.94 -8.80 3.33
N ARG A 464 -3.93 -7.97 2.28
CA ARG A 464 -2.69 -7.57 1.58
C ARG A 464 -1.73 -6.81 2.50
N ALA A 465 -2.25 -5.94 3.35
CA ALA A 465 -1.46 -5.21 4.35
C ALA A 465 -0.81 -6.17 5.35
N LEU A 466 -1.58 -7.10 5.92
CA LEU A 466 -1.05 -8.16 6.81
C LEU A 466 -0.02 -9.05 6.11
N ARG A 467 -0.19 -9.34 4.81
CA ARG A 467 0.79 -10.10 4.03
C ARG A 467 2.09 -9.30 3.84
N SER A 468 1.99 -8.00 3.55
CA SER A 468 3.14 -7.10 3.36
C SER A 468 4.03 -7.01 4.62
N THR A 469 3.42 -7.15 5.80
CA THR A 469 4.11 -7.18 7.09
C THR A 469 4.52 -8.60 7.52
N ARG A 470 4.37 -9.60 6.65
CA ARG A 470 4.62 -11.03 6.91
C ARG A 470 3.82 -11.60 8.10
N SER A 471 2.69 -10.98 8.43
CA SER A 471 1.87 -11.34 9.59
C SER A 471 0.70 -12.24 9.25
N LEU A 472 0.15 -12.15 8.03
CA LEU A 472 -1.07 -12.86 7.61
C LEU A 472 -1.04 -14.37 7.94
N ARG A 473 0.09 -15.06 7.71
CA ARG A 473 0.20 -16.50 7.95
C ARG A 473 0.10 -16.90 9.44
N ARG A 474 0.32 -15.96 10.37
CA ARG A 474 0.38 -16.18 11.82
C ARG A 474 -0.94 -15.89 12.54
N VAL A 475 -1.87 -15.24 11.87
CA VAL A 475 -3.19 -14.89 12.42
C VAL A 475 -4.13 -16.08 12.21
N PRO A 476 -4.90 -16.53 13.22
CA PRO A 476 -5.93 -17.55 13.03
C PRO A 476 -7.19 -16.89 12.43
N LEU A 477 -7.32 -16.91 11.10
CA LEU A 477 -8.30 -16.09 10.37
C LEU A 477 -9.00 -16.84 9.24
N GLY A 478 -10.33 -16.70 9.21
CA GLY A 478 -11.21 -17.20 8.16
C GLY A 478 -11.96 -16.08 7.44
N VAL A 479 -12.28 -16.27 6.17
CA VAL A 479 -13.08 -15.36 5.35
C VAL A 479 -14.17 -16.18 4.64
N LEU A 480 -15.43 -15.91 4.98
CA LEU A 480 -16.61 -16.50 4.37
C LEU A 480 -17.32 -15.49 3.47
N LEU A 481 -17.49 -15.83 2.20
CA LEU A 481 -18.18 -15.03 1.20
C LEU A 481 -19.46 -15.73 0.75
N TYR A 482 -20.64 -15.16 0.99
CA TYR A 482 -21.93 -15.73 0.57
C TYR A 482 -22.62 -14.90 -0.53
N SER A 483 -23.60 -15.50 -1.22
CA SER A 483 -24.14 -14.96 -2.49
C SER A 483 -25.67 -14.76 -2.50
N ASP A 484 -26.34 -14.85 -1.36
CA ASP A 484 -27.80 -14.82 -1.26
C ASP A 484 -28.33 -13.87 -0.18
N GLU A 485 -27.63 -12.76 0.10
CA GLU A 485 -28.08 -11.72 1.06
C GLU A 485 -29.47 -11.17 0.71
N GLY A 486 -29.76 -10.96 -0.58
CA GLY A 486 -31.07 -10.51 -1.06
C GLY A 486 -32.20 -11.55 -0.91
N ARG A 487 -31.86 -12.82 -0.64
CA ARG A 487 -32.80 -13.92 -0.38
C ARG A 487 -32.75 -14.37 1.08
N ASP A 488 -32.53 -13.40 1.96
CA ASP A 488 -32.45 -13.60 3.40
C ASP A 488 -31.35 -14.55 3.89
N ALA A 489 -30.31 -14.81 3.07
CA ALA A 489 -29.27 -15.81 3.33
C ALA A 489 -29.85 -17.21 3.58
N ALA A 490 -31.03 -17.51 3.02
CA ALA A 490 -31.76 -18.74 3.30
C ALA A 490 -31.00 -20.00 2.90
N ARG A 491 -30.15 -19.92 1.86
CA ARG A 491 -29.39 -21.06 1.34
C ARG A 491 -28.03 -21.17 2.01
N SER A 492 -27.33 -20.04 2.16
CA SER A 492 -26.01 -20.00 2.83
C SER A 492 -26.06 -20.16 4.35
N ARG A 493 -27.25 -20.06 4.96
CA ARG A 493 -27.49 -20.13 6.42
C ARG A 493 -26.69 -21.23 7.12
N ARG A 494 -26.80 -22.48 6.64
CA ARG A 494 -26.17 -23.64 7.28
C ARG A 494 -24.65 -23.51 7.29
N VAL A 495 -24.07 -23.03 6.20
CA VAL A 495 -22.61 -22.84 6.08
C VAL A 495 -22.14 -21.72 7.01
N ILE A 496 -22.90 -20.63 7.09
CA ILE A 496 -22.61 -19.51 7.99
C ILE A 496 -22.64 -19.98 9.46
N GLU A 497 -23.68 -20.72 9.86
CA GLU A 497 -23.81 -21.27 11.22
C GLU A 497 -22.65 -22.24 11.55
N GLN A 498 -22.28 -23.13 10.62
CA GLN A 498 -21.18 -24.08 10.80
C GLN A 498 -19.80 -23.40 10.89
N ALA A 499 -19.53 -22.40 10.06
CA ALA A 499 -18.29 -21.64 10.12
C ALA A 499 -18.21 -20.80 11.40
N ALA A 500 -19.30 -20.13 11.77
CA ALA A 500 -19.37 -19.32 12.98
C ALA A 500 -19.14 -20.15 14.24
N ALA A 501 -19.68 -21.37 14.31
CA ALA A 501 -19.49 -22.27 15.45
C ALA A 501 -18.05 -22.73 15.67
N ARG A 502 -17.18 -22.62 14.65
CA ARG A 502 -15.75 -22.97 14.73
C ARG A 502 -14.87 -21.78 15.13
N ALA A 503 -15.37 -20.56 15.01
CA ALA A 503 -14.63 -19.34 15.33
C ALA A 503 -14.82 -18.93 16.79
N GLU A 504 -13.84 -18.24 17.36
CA GLU A 504 -13.99 -17.57 18.66
C GLU A 504 -14.79 -16.27 18.49
N GLN A 505 -14.50 -15.52 17.42
CA GLN A 505 -15.09 -14.21 17.17
C GLN A 505 -15.49 -14.07 15.70
N VAL A 506 -16.66 -13.48 15.44
CA VAL A 506 -17.20 -13.25 14.10
C VAL A 506 -17.37 -11.76 13.83
N LEU A 507 -16.74 -11.26 12.77
CA LEU A 507 -16.97 -9.91 12.26
C LEU A 507 -17.79 -9.95 10.97
N VAL A 508 -19.03 -9.50 11.06
CA VAL A 508 -19.91 -9.42 9.89
C VAL A 508 -19.67 -8.09 9.18
N CYS A 509 -19.06 -8.18 8.00
CA CYS A 509 -18.62 -7.08 7.13
C CYS A 509 -19.79 -6.46 6.35
N ARG A 510 -20.78 -5.98 7.10
CA ARG A 510 -21.82 -5.09 6.61
C ARG A 510 -21.42 -3.65 6.92
N PRO A 511 -21.88 -2.69 6.11
CA PRO A 511 -21.64 -1.27 6.39
C PRO A 511 -22.23 -0.88 7.74
N GLY A 512 -21.50 -0.03 8.47
CA GLY A 512 -22.02 0.70 9.62
C GLY A 512 -23.06 1.75 9.18
N THR A 513 -23.62 2.51 10.12
CA THR A 513 -24.40 3.69 9.74
C THR A 513 -23.47 4.84 9.30
N VAL A 514 -24.06 5.95 8.85
CA VAL A 514 -23.32 7.15 8.43
C VAL A 514 -22.41 7.70 9.55
N GLY A 515 -22.67 7.37 10.82
CA GLY A 515 -21.88 7.79 11.99
C GLY A 515 -20.60 6.99 12.25
N HIS A 516 -20.14 6.14 11.33
CA HIS A 516 -18.95 5.29 11.54
C HIS A 516 -19.07 4.31 12.73
N GLY A 517 -20.27 4.02 13.20
CA GLY A 517 -20.47 3.07 14.29
C GLY A 517 -20.28 1.61 13.92
N ILE A 518 -19.83 0.81 14.88
CA ILE A 518 -19.91 -0.65 14.87
C ILE A 518 -21.25 -1.07 15.49
N VAL A 519 -21.83 -2.15 14.97
CA VAL A 519 -23.17 -2.58 15.36
C VAL A 519 -23.07 -3.77 16.31
N THR A 520 -23.46 -3.57 17.57
CA THR A 520 -23.50 -4.61 18.60
C THR A 520 -24.90 -5.21 18.80
N GLN A 521 -25.92 -4.58 18.21
CA GLN A 521 -27.30 -5.07 18.25
C GLN A 521 -27.99 -4.89 16.89
N ARG A 522 -28.65 -5.94 16.39
CA ARG A 522 -29.52 -5.87 15.20
C ARG A 522 -30.88 -6.50 15.47
N ARG A 523 -31.93 -5.88 14.94
CA ARG A 523 -33.27 -6.48 14.90
C ARG A 523 -33.30 -7.65 13.92
N GLY A 524 -34.10 -8.65 14.24
CA GLY A 524 -34.50 -9.72 13.34
C GLY A 524 -35.67 -9.28 12.46
N SER A 525 -35.98 -10.10 11.46
CA SER A 525 -37.10 -9.86 10.56
C SER A 525 -37.78 -11.17 10.16
N ARG A 526 -39.11 -11.16 10.16
CA ARG A 526 -39.95 -12.21 9.57
C ARG A 526 -40.80 -11.63 8.47
N ARG A 527 -40.82 -12.29 7.32
CA ARG A 527 -41.73 -11.98 6.22
C ARG A 527 -42.87 -12.97 6.19
N TYR A 528 -44.08 -12.48 5.96
CA TYR A 528 -45.28 -13.28 5.86
C TYR A 528 -46.01 -12.99 4.56
N ASP A 529 -46.60 -14.02 3.99
CA ASP A 529 -47.60 -13.93 2.94
C ASP A 529 -48.98 -14.22 3.54
N LEU A 530 -49.89 -13.26 3.42
CA LEU A 530 -51.28 -13.37 3.82
C LEU A 530 -52.17 -13.38 2.57
N THR A 531 -52.69 -14.56 2.24
CA THR A 531 -53.70 -14.72 1.19
C THR A 531 -55.10 -14.73 1.81
N ILE A 532 -56.03 -13.96 1.24
CA ILE A 532 -57.43 -13.86 1.67
C ILE A 532 -58.35 -14.09 0.47
N GLU A 533 -59.25 -15.07 0.57
CA GLU A 533 -60.21 -15.49 -0.46
C GLU A 533 -61.65 -15.18 -0.01
N GLY A 534 -62.30 -14.27 -0.74
CA GLY A 534 -63.67 -13.84 -0.53
C GLY A 534 -64.66 -14.35 -1.58
N GLU A 535 -65.90 -13.85 -1.49
CA GLU A 535 -66.97 -14.18 -2.44
C GLU A 535 -66.71 -13.53 -3.80
N ARG A 536 -67.03 -14.24 -4.89
CA ARG A 536 -67.04 -13.68 -6.24
C ARG A 536 -68.37 -12.97 -6.46
N LEU A 537 -68.33 -11.64 -6.59
CA LEU A 537 -69.52 -10.80 -6.76
C LEU A 537 -69.46 -10.07 -8.10
N SER A 538 -70.57 -10.00 -8.82
CA SER A 538 -70.70 -9.14 -10.01
C SER A 538 -70.87 -7.67 -9.61
N PRO A 539 -70.53 -6.70 -10.49
CA PRO A 539 -70.83 -5.28 -10.24
C PRO A 539 -72.32 -5.06 -9.90
N GLY A 540 -72.61 -4.37 -8.80
CA GLY A 540 -73.98 -4.12 -8.31
C GLY A 540 -74.58 -5.21 -7.42
N GLN A 541 -73.94 -6.37 -7.30
CA GLN A 541 -74.37 -7.45 -6.41
C GLN A 541 -73.92 -7.21 -4.97
N VAL A 542 -74.86 -7.25 -4.02
CA VAL A 542 -74.56 -7.17 -2.58
C VAL A 542 -74.29 -8.58 -2.06
N GLY A 543 -73.06 -8.83 -1.60
CA GLY A 543 -72.66 -10.11 -1.01
C GLY A 543 -73.22 -10.32 0.40
N ARG A 544 -73.21 -11.57 0.87
CA ARG A 544 -73.63 -11.91 2.26
C ARG A 544 -72.57 -11.53 3.28
N ARG A 545 -71.31 -11.49 2.85
CA ARG A 545 -70.14 -11.15 3.66
C ARG A 545 -69.61 -9.78 3.25
N ARG A 546 -68.83 -9.16 4.15
CA ARG A 546 -68.13 -7.91 3.84
C ARG A 546 -67.23 -8.10 2.61
N PRO A 547 -67.11 -7.08 1.73
CA PRO A 547 -66.18 -7.13 0.60
C PRO A 547 -64.77 -7.47 1.06
N VAL A 548 -64.10 -8.38 0.34
CA VAL A 548 -62.81 -8.96 0.75
C VAL A 548 -61.72 -7.90 0.94
N VAL A 549 -61.68 -6.89 0.07
CA VAL A 549 -60.70 -5.80 0.14
C VAL A 549 -60.88 -4.98 1.42
N ARG A 550 -62.12 -4.62 1.75
CA ARG A 550 -62.42 -3.87 2.98
C ARG A 550 -62.06 -4.69 4.22
N TRP A 551 -62.42 -5.98 4.22
CA TRP A 551 -62.06 -6.88 5.32
C TRP A 551 -60.53 -7.00 5.47
N ALA A 552 -59.81 -7.13 4.35
CA ALA A 552 -58.35 -7.20 4.34
C ALA A 552 -57.73 -5.92 4.93
N CYS A 553 -58.18 -4.73 4.51
CA CYS A 553 -57.70 -3.45 5.06
C CYS A 553 -57.93 -3.37 6.58
N GLU A 554 -59.13 -3.70 7.07
CA GLU A 554 -59.46 -3.69 8.50
C GLU A 554 -58.55 -4.64 9.30
N LYS A 555 -58.27 -5.84 8.77
CA LYS A 555 -57.41 -6.82 9.44
C LYS A 555 -55.95 -6.43 9.43
N VAL A 556 -55.47 -5.90 8.32
CA VAL A 556 -54.10 -5.42 8.17
C VAL A 556 -53.83 -4.24 9.09
N GLU A 557 -54.78 -3.31 9.22
CA GLU A 557 -54.70 -2.21 10.18
C GLU A 557 -54.63 -2.74 11.63
N ALA A 558 -55.51 -3.67 12.00
CA ALA A 558 -55.51 -4.29 13.31
C ALA A 558 -54.21 -5.08 13.60
N ILE A 559 -53.63 -5.73 12.59
CA ILE A 559 -52.31 -6.37 12.69
C ILE A 559 -51.21 -5.32 12.91
N GLY A 560 -51.25 -4.20 12.19
CA GLY A 560 -50.30 -3.09 12.35
C GLY A 560 -50.30 -2.52 13.78
N GLN A 561 -51.46 -2.47 14.44
CA GLN A 561 -51.62 -2.04 15.84
C GLN A 561 -50.97 -2.98 16.87
N LEU A 562 -50.59 -4.21 16.48
CA LEU A 562 -49.79 -5.10 17.33
C LEU A 562 -48.32 -4.62 17.47
N SER A 563 -47.90 -3.63 16.67
CA SER A 563 -46.61 -2.98 16.82
C SER A 563 -46.46 -2.36 18.21
N SER A 564 -45.27 -2.49 18.80
CA SER A 564 -44.99 -2.01 20.15
C SER A 564 -43.63 -1.32 20.21
N PRO A 565 -43.61 0.02 20.32
CA PRO A 565 -42.37 0.77 20.53
C PRO A 565 -41.62 0.31 21.79
N ARG A 566 -42.36 0.01 22.88
CA ARG A 566 -41.79 -0.51 24.13
C ARG A 566 -41.08 -1.85 23.94
N ARG A 567 -41.66 -2.77 23.15
CA ARG A 567 -41.02 -4.06 22.82
C ARG A 567 -40.03 -3.97 21.65
N ARG A 568 -39.81 -2.77 21.08
CA ARG A 568 -39.02 -2.53 19.85
C ARG A 568 -39.44 -3.47 18.70
N LEU A 569 -40.74 -3.66 18.55
CA LEU A 569 -41.36 -4.53 17.54
C LEU A 569 -42.25 -3.69 16.63
N SER A 570 -42.15 -3.90 15.31
CA SER A 570 -42.96 -3.20 14.32
C SER A 570 -43.42 -4.16 13.22
N ILE A 571 -44.69 -4.06 12.83
CA ILE A 571 -45.27 -4.79 11.71
C ILE A 571 -45.66 -3.79 10.63
N GLY A 572 -45.16 -4.01 9.42
CA GLY A 572 -45.47 -3.19 8.25
C GLY A 572 -46.02 -4.04 7.11
N VAL A 573 -46.77 -3.39 6.22
CA VAL A 573 -47.21 -3.96 4.93
C VAL A 573 -46.17 -3.58 3.88
N ILE A 574 -45.65 -4.56 3.16
CA ILE A 574 -44.73 -4.34 2.03
C ILE A 574 -45.53 -4.07 0.76
N ASP A 575 -46.47 -4.95 0.45
CA ASP A 575 -47.34 -4.86 -0.73
C ASP A 575 -48.74 -5.41 -0.41
N MET A 576 -49.70 -5.01 -1.25
CA MET A 576 -51.08 -5.50 -1.22
C MET A 576 -51.59 -5.57 -2.65
N ASN A 577 -51.82 -6.78 -3.14
CA ASN A 577 -52.31 -7.05 -4.48
C ASN A 577 -53.73 -7.59 -4.42
N THR A 578 -54.55 -7.20 -5.39
CA THR A 578 -55.92 -7.73 -5.53
C THR A 578 -56.06 -8.47 -6.84
N GLU A 579 -56.69 -9.63 -6.79
CA GLU A 579 -56.99 -10.43 -7.97
C GLU A 579 -58.49 -10.40 -8.25
N ARG A 580 -58.82 -10.27 -9.54
CA ARG A 580 -60.18 -10.31 -10.06
C ARG A 580 -60.23 -10.92 -11.44
N HIS A 581 -61.38 -11.48 -11.78
CA HIS A 581 -61.74 -11.72 -13.17
C HIS A 581 -62.35 -10.44 -13.75
N ALA A 582 -62.28 -10.23 -15.08
CA ALA A 582 -62.75 -9.00 -15.73
C ALA A 582 -64.21 -8.62 -15.37
N MET A 583 -65.07 -9.63 -15.19
CA MET A 583 -66.51 -9.49 -14.92
C MET A 583 -66.88 -9.45 -13.42
N PHE A 584 -65.92 -9.62 -12.50
CA PHE A 584 -66.19 -9.71 -11.06
C PHE A 584 -65.44 -8.65 -10.27
N MET A 585 -65.98 -8.31 -9.10
CA MET A 585 -65.27 -7.57 -8.07
C MET A 585 -64.05 -8.36 -7.57
N PRO A 586 -63.04 -7.71 -6.99
CA PRO A 586 -61.91 -8.39 -6.36
C PRO A 586 -62.38 -9.44 -5.36
N HIS A 587 -61.86 -10.66 -5.50
CA HIS A 587 -62.27 -11.81 -4.68
C HIS A 587 -61.08 -12.50 -4.02
N ARG A 588 -59.85 -12.10 -4.32
CA ARG A 588 -58.65 -12.55 -3.64
C ARG A 588 -57.72 -11.36 -3.39
N VAL A 589 -57.14 -11.32 -2.20
CA VAL A 589 -56.20 -10.29 -1.76
C VAL A 589 -54.96 -10.99 -1.23
N GLU A 590 -53.80 -10.62 -1.75
CA GLU A 590 -52.50 -11.09 -1.28
C GLU A 590 -51.80 -9.91 -0.61
N VAL A 591 -51.28 -10.13 0.59
CA VAL A 591 -50.63 -9.09 1.40
C VAL A 591 -49.30 -9.61 1.91
N SER A 592 -48.20 -8.97 1.52
CA SER A 592 -46.89 -9.24 2.14
C SER A 592 -46.72 -8.39 3.40
N LEU A 593 -46.50 -9.03 4.54
CA LEU A 593 -46.24 -8.39 5.82
C LEU A 593 -44.78 -8.59 6.24
N MET A 594 -44.21 -7.61 6.91
CA MET A 594 -42.88 -7.70 7.52
C MET A 594 -42.93 -7.31 8.99
N MET A 595 -42.48 -8.22 9.85
CA MET A 595 -42.28 -7.95 11.27
C MET A 595 -40.80 -7.78 11.57
N SER A 596 -40.41 -6.62 12.11
CA SER A 596 -39.09 -6.37 12.70
C SER A 596 -39.18 -6.48 14.21
N TYR A 597 -38.24 -7.18 14.84
CA TYR A 597 -38.29 -7.48 16.27
C TYR A 597 -36.89 -7.63 16.87
N LEU A 598 -36.77 -7.41 18.18
CA LEU A 598 -35.52 -7.64 18.90
C LEU A 598 -35.51 -8.96 19.69
N SER A 599 -36.67 -9.45 20.11
CA SER A 599 -36.83 -10.68 20.89
C SER A 599 -37.65 -11.70 20.09
N VAL A 600 -37.10 -12.91 19.94
CA VAL A 600 -37.78 -14.04 19.27
C VAL A 600 -39.07 -14.40 20.01
N ALA A 601 -39.06 -14.40 21.35
CA ALA A 601 -40.26 -14.70 22.14
C ALA A 601 -41.39 -13.71 21.88
N HIS A 602 -41.09 -12.40 21.83
CA HIS A 602 -42.10 -11.39 21.49
C HIS A 602 -42.60 -11.52 20.04
N ALA A 603 -41.73 -11.95 19.12
CA ALA A 603 -42.12 -12.21 17.74
C ALA A 603 -43.10 -13.40 17.65
N ASP A 604 -42.84 -14.49 18.38
CA ASP A 604 -43.73 -15.65 18.43
C ASP A 604 -45.09 -15.32 19.06
N GLU A 605 -45.10 -14.56 20.16
CA GLU A 605 -46.35 -14.04 20.77
C GLU A 605 -47.15 -13.17 19.79
N THR A 606 -46.45 -12.32 19.03
CA THR A 606 -47.07 -11.41 18.07
C THR A 606 -47.62 -12.18 16.87
N GLU A 607 -46.90 -13.18 16.36
CA GLU A 607 -47.39 -14.06 15.30
C GLU A 607 -48.67 -14.81 15.73
N ALA A 608 -48.70 -15.32 16.96
CA ALA A 608 -49.92 -15.91 17.52
C ALA A 608 -51.07 -14.89 17.61
N SER A 609 -50.76 -13.64 17.95
CA SER A 609 -51.73 -12.54 18.00
C SER A 609 -52.25 -12.13 16.62
N MET A 610 -51.39 -12.13 15.58
CA MET A 610 -51.81 -11.91 14.19
C MET A 610 -52.85 -12.95 13.77
N ARG A 611 -52.62 -14.23 14.09
CA ARG A 611 -53.57 -15.31 13.79
C ARG A 611 -54.89 -15.14 14.56
N LYS A 612 -54.85 -14.63 15.80
CA LYS A 612 -56.07 -14.28 16.57
C LYS A 612 -56.85 -13.13 15.94
N VAL A 613 -56.17 -12.09 15.45
CA VAL A 613 -56.80 -10.95 14.75
C VAL A 613 -57.54 -11.41 13.49
N LEU A 614 -56.93 -12.30 12.71
CA LEU A 614 -57.56 -12.87 11.51
C LEU A 614 -58.78 -13.74 11.86
N GLY A 615 -58.69 -14.52 12.94
CA GLY A 615 -59.82 -15.23 13.53
C GLY A 615 -60.43 -16.32 12.63
N ARG A 616 -61.54 -16.94 13.07
CA ARG A 616 -62.25 -17.99 12.29
C ARG A 616 -63.52 -17.49 11.59
N GLY A 617 -63.94 -16.25 11.85
CA GLY A 617 -65.12 -15.63 11.24
C GLY A 617 -64.73 -14.67 10.11
N GLY A 618 -65.03 -15.01 8.86
CA GLY A 618 -64.72 -14.16 7.71
C GLY A 618 -64.46 -14.93 6.42
N PRO A 619 -63.83 -14.27 5.42
CA PRO A 619 -63.26 -14.91 4.24
C PRO A 619 -62.24 -15.99 4.61
N LYS A 620 -61.97 -16.94 3.70
CA LYS A 620 -60.92 -17.94 3.93
C LYS A 620 -59.56 -17.25 3.83
N TRP A 621 -58.63 -17.58 4.72
CA TRP A 621 -57.32 -16.95 4.71
C TRP A 621 -56.21 -17.95 5.06
N SER A 622 -54.99 -17.66 4.61
CA SER A 622 -53.76 -18.37 4.99
C SER A 622 -52.66 -17.36 5.29
N LEU A 623 -51.98 -17.53 6.42
CA LEU A 623 -50.82 -16.73 6.83
C LEU A 623 -49.59 -17.63 6.90
N ASN A 624 -48.71 -17.50 5.90
CA ASN A 624 -47.50 -18.30 5.72
C ASN A 624 -46.28 -17.46 6.07
N ARG A 625 -45.37 -17.99 6.91
CA ARG A 625 -44.08 -17.35 7.16
C ARG A 625 -43.12 -17.73 6.03
N LEU A 626 -42.68 -16.75 5.26
CA LEU A 626 -41.80 -16.94 4.11
C LEU A 626 -40.34 -17.04 4.56
N THR A 627 -39.89 -16.12 5.41
CA THR A 627 -38.51 -16.06 5.88
C THR A 627 -38.43 -15.67 7.36
N ASP A 628 -37.36 -16.11 8.02
CA ASP A 628 -37.07 -15.83 9.43
C ASP A 628 -35.57 -15.56 9.61
N ARG A 629 -35.21 -14.27 9.70
CA ARG A 629 -33.86 -13.80 10.04
C ARG A 629 -33.81 -13.47 11.53
N PRO A 630 -33.08 -14.26 12.35
CA PRO A 630 -32.99 -14.00 13.77
C PRO A 630 -32.33 -12.65 14.10
N PRO A 631 -32.62 -12.06 15.27
CA PRO A 631 -31.95 -10.86 15.76
C PRO A 631 -30.51 -11.19 16.19
N MET A 632 -29.66 -10.16 16.19
CA MET A 632 -28.38 -10.18 16.90
C MET A 632 -28.56 -9.38 18.18
N PRO A 633 -28.82 -10.03 19.33
CA PRO A 633 -28.97 -9.31 20.59
C PRO A 633 -27.63 -8.72 21.05
N ASP A 634 -27.71 -7.70 21.91
CA ASP A 634 -26.54 -7.17 22.59
C ASP A 634 -26.16 -8.14 23.71
N ARG A 635 -25.19 -9.02 23.44
CA ARG A 635 -24.74 -10.07 24.36
C ARG A 635 -23.48 -9.59 25.09
N PRO A 636 -23.28 -9.93 26.37
CA PRO A 636 -22.01 -9.66 27.07
C PRO A 636 -20.79 -10.24 26.34
N ALA A 637 -20.94 -11.39 25.65
CA ALA A 637 -19.88 -11.99 24.84
C ALA A 637 -19.41 -11.08 23.67
N ASN A 638 -20.24 -10.15 23.19
CA ASN A 638 -19.89 -9.24 22.10
C ASN A 638 -19.05 -8.05 22.59
N HIS A 639 -19.10 -7.72 23.89
CA HIS A 639 -18.48 -6.51 24.44
C HIS A 639 -16.96 -6.51 24.32
N PRO A 640 -16.21 -7.59 24.63
CA PRO A 640 -14.77 -7.62 24.45
C PRO A 640 -14.33 -7.40 23.00
N VAL A 641 -15.12 -7.87 22.03
CA VAL A 641 -14.84 -7.69 20.60
C VAL A 641 -15.05 -6.23 20.19
N ALA A 642 -16.12 -5.60 20.68
CA ALA A 642 -16.39 -4.19 20.45
C ALA A 642 -15.30 -3.30 21.09
N GLU A 643 -14.88 -3.61 22.33
CA GLU A 643 -13.79 -2.91 23.04
C GLU A 643 -12.46 -3.04 22.30
N ALA A 644 -12.15 -4.22 21.77
CA ALA A 644 -10.93 -4.43 20.99
C ALA A 644 -10.95 -3.63 19.67
N LEU A 645 -12.11 -3.50 19.03
CA LEU A 645 -12.28 -2.64 17.85
C LEU A 645 -12.16 -1.15 18.21
N GLU A 646 -12.74 -0.72 19.32
CA GLU A 646 -12.62 0.66 19.83
C GLU A 646 -11.16 1.00 20.16
N ALA A 647 -10.43 0.09 20.82
CA ALA A 647 -9.01 0.26 21.11
C ALA A 647 -8.16 0.34 19.82
N ALA A 648 -8.46 -0.50 18.83
CA ALA A 648 -7.81 -0.45 17.52
C ALA A 648 -8.12 0.86 16.76
N ALA A 649 -9.34 1.38 16.89
CA ALA A 649 -9.76 2.64 16.30
C ALA A 649 -9.05 3.84 16.95
N ALA A 650 -8.97 3.87 18.28
CA ALA A 650 -8.32 4.92 19.06
C ALA A 650 -6.84 5.11 18.69
N LYS A 651 -6.13 4.03 18.33
CA LYS A 651 -4.73 4.10 17.90
C LYS A 651 -4.53 4.94 16.63
N TRP A 652 -5.54 5.03 15.79
CA TRP A 652 -5.50 5.71 14.49
C TRP A 652 -6.41 6.94 14.43
N ASP A 653 -6.92 7.40 15.59
CA ASP A 653 -7.87 8.52 15.70
C ASP A 653 -9.12 8.33 14.83
N ILE A 654 -9.56 7.07 14.70
CA ILE A 654 -10.78 6.71 13.96
C ILE A 654 -11.96 6.78 14.93
N SER A 655 -12.96 7.60 14.62
CA SER A 655 -14.20 7.64 15.41
C SER A 655 -15.00 6.35 15.20
N VAL A 656 -15.29 5.65 16.31
CA VAL A 656 -16.13 4.45 16.33
C VAL A 656 -17.05 4.51 17.54
N GLU A 657 -18.35 4.40 17.29
CA GLU A 657 -19.38 4.32 18.32
C GLU A 657 -20.11 2.97 18.25
N ARG A 658 -20.72 2.55 19.36
CA ARG A 658 -21.60 1.36 19.37
C ARG A 658 -23.01 1.76 18.99
N GLU A 659 -23.58 1.05 18.04
CA GLU A 659 -24.91 1.34 17.52
C GLU A 659 -25.83 0.12 17.52
N SER A 660 -27.14 0.40 17.56
CA SER A 660 -28.21 -0.57 17.34
C SER A 660 -28.85 -0.32 15.98
N SER A 661 -28.94 -1.35 15.14
CA SER A 661 -29.54 -1.25 13.82
C SER A 661 -30.91 -1.92 13.75
N ALA A 662 -31.85 -1.26 13.07
CA ALA A 662 -33.14 -1.87 12.75
C ALA A 662 -33.06 -2.88 11.59
N TRP A 663 -31.95 -2.87 10.83
CA TRP A 663 -31.78 -3.75 9.67
C TRP A 663 -31.22 -5.12 10.08
N PRO A 664 -31.87 -6.22 9.63
CA PRO A 664 -31.39 -7.56 9.89
C PRO A 664 -30.11 -7.85 9.10
N SER A 665 -29.35 -8.86 9.55
CA SER A 665 -28.17 -9.36 8.85
C SER A 665 -27.89 -10.81 9.26
N VAL A 666 -26.96 -11.46 8.55
CA VAL A 666 -26.45 -12.79 8.91
C VAL A 666 -25.80 -12.87 10.29
N ALA A 667 -25.52 -11.74 10.95
CA ALA A 667 -25.00 -11.72 12.31
C ALA A 667 -25.96 -12.36 13.34
N GLY A 668 -27.28 -12.38 13.08
CA GLY A 668 -28.24 -13.10 13.91
C GLY A 668 -28.16 -14.63 13.79
N LEU A 669 -27.45 -15.16 12.79
CA LEU A 669 -27.19 -16.59 12.64
C LEU A 669 -26.05 -17.07 13.54
N VAL A 670 -25.28 -16.16 14.14
CA VAL A 670 -24.19 -16.51 15.04
C VAL A 670 -24.76 -16.96 16.39
N GLY A 671 -24.44 -18.19 16.79
CA GLY A 671 -24.91 -18.81 18.03
C GLY A 671 -24.50 -18.02 19.28
N ASP A 672 -25.20 -18.25 20.39
CA ASP A 672 -25.00 -17.50 21.64
C ASP A 672 -23.60 -17.69 22.27
N GLY A 673 -22.91 -18.79 21.94
CA GLY A 673 -21.57 -19.10 22.43
C GLY A 673 -20.41 -18.44 21.68
N THR A 674 -20.68 -17.75 20.56
CA THR A 674 -19.65 -17.10 19.74
C THR A 674 -19.88 -15.58 19.74
N ALA A 675 -18.82 -14.82 20.00
CA ALA A 675 -18.91 -13.37 20.01
C ALA A 675 -19.09 -12.84 18.58
N VAL A 676 -20.00 -11.87 18.39
CA VAL A 676 -20.30 -11.31 17.08
C VAL A 676 -20.41 -9.79 17.12
N VAL A 677 -19.74 -9.13 16.17
CA VAL A 677 -19.90 -7.70 15.90
C VAL A 677 -20.16 -7.50 14.41
N CYS A 678 -21.03 -6.55 14.09
CA CYS A 678 -21.37 -6.20 12.71
C CYS A 678 -21.01 -4.73 12.44
N GLY A 679 -21.21 -4.24 11.21
CA GLY A 679 -21.00 -2.81 10.90
C GLY A 679 -19.54 -2.40 10.70
N VAL A 680 -18.62 -3.35 10.56
CA VAL A 680 -17.19 -3.09 10.45
C VAL A 680 -16.76 -2.56 9.07
N SER A 681 -17.65 -2.55 8.08
CA SER A 681 -17.34 -2.08 6.72
C SER A 681 -17.47 -0.56 6.56
N PRO A 682 -16.93 0.01 5.46
CA PRO A 682 -17.00 1.44 5.18
C PRO A 682 -18.42 2.01 5.28
N ALA A 683 -18.52 3.22 5.82
CA ALA A 683 -19.77 3.93 6.02
C ALA A 683 -20.41 4.26 4.67
N MET A 684 -21.72 4.02 4.58
CA MET A 684 -22.50 4.25 3.38
C MET A 684 -23.72 5.12 3.66
N LYS A 685 -24.22 5.77 2.61
CA LYS A 685 -25.53 6.44 2.59
C LYS A 685 -26.39 5.94 1.44
N ASP A 686 -27.69 6.22 1.53
CA ASP A 686 -28.66 6.03 0.44
C ASP A 686 -28.67 4.62 -0.18
N GLY A 687 -28.44 3.62 0.67
CA GLY A 687 -28.35 2.22 0.25
C GLY A 687 -29.55 1.73 -0.52
N GLY A 688 -29.32 1.04 -1.65
CA GLY A 688 -30.39 0.44 -2.44
C GLY A 688 -31.20 1.46 -3.23
N THR A 689 -30.73 2.71 -3.27
CA THR A 689 -31.26 3.77 -4.12
C THR A 689 -30.27 4.09 -5.24
N PRO A 690 -30.69 4.88 -6.25
CA PRO A 690 -29.77 5.41 -7.25
C PRO A 690 -28.65 6.34 -6.74
N GLU A 691 -28.66 6.72 -5.45
CA GLU A 691 -27.60 7.56 -4.88
C GLU A 691 -26.74 6.80 -3.87
N GLU A 692 -26.77 5.45 -3.91
CA GLU A 692 -25.93 4.63 -3.03
C GLU A 692 -24.46 5.04 -3.16
N ALA A 693 -23.89 5.41 -2.03
CA ALA A 693 -22.53 5.91 -1.97
C ALA A 693 -21.80 5.42 -0.72
N VAL A 694 -20.48 5.26 -0.86
CA VAL A 694 -19.55 5.01 0.25
C VAL A 694 -18.63 6.21 0.43
N GLN A 695 -18.35 6.57 1.67
CA GLN A 695 -17.47 7.69 1.96
C GLN A 695 -16.02 7.30 1.69
N ARG A 696 -15.28 8.16 0.98
CA ARG A 696 -13.89 7.90 0.54
C ARG A 696 -12.94 7.67 1.70
N ILE A 697 -13.03 8.51 2.74
CA ILE A 697 -12.16 8.41 3.91
C ILE A 697 -12.47 7.14 4.71
N SER A 698 -13.75 6.80 4.88
CA SER A 698 -14.19 5.60 5.58
C SER A 698 -13.68 4.30 4.94
N LEU A 699 -13.51 4.27 3.61
CA LEU A 699 -12.89 3.14 2.92
C LEU A 699 -11.46 2.87 3.43
N VAL A 700 -10.69 3.92 3.69
CA VAL A 700 -9.32 3.84 4.20
C VAL A 700 -9.33 3.52 5.69
N GLU A 701 -10.10 4.28 6.48
CA GLU A 701 -10.20 4.13 7.94
C GLU A 701 -10.64 2.73 8.35
N ARG A 702 -11.71 2.19 7.74
CA ARG A 702 -12.18 0.84 8.09
C ARG A 702 -11.21 -0.25 7.67
N THR A 703 -10.46 -0.03 6.59
CA THR A 703 -9.38 -0.96 6.20
C THR A 703 -8.24 -0.93 7.22
N LEU A 704 -7.88 0.26 7.73
CA LEU A 704 -6.89 0.39 8.81
C LEU A 704 -7.38 -0.26 10.10
N LEU A 705 -8.60 0.05 10.53
CA LEU A 705 -9.25 -0.51 11.71
C LEU A 705 -9.24 -2.04 11.69
N LEU A 706 -9.72 -2.64 10.60
CA LEU A 706 -9.73 -4.10 10.45
C LEU A 706 -8.31 -4.67 10.49
N THR A 707 -7.36 -4.01 9.83
CA THR A 707 -5.96 -4.47 9.81
C THR A 707 -5.32 -4.43 11.20
N GLU A 708 -5.54 -3.35 11.94
CA GLU A 708 -5.04 -3.18 13.30
C GLU A 708 -5.63 -4.23 14.24
N TYR A 709 -6.95 -4.40 14.19
CA TYR A 709 -7.64 -5.40 14.99
C TYR A 709 -7.08 -6.81 14.73
N LEU A 710 -6.89 -7.19 13.46
CA LEU A 710 -6.29 -8.49 13.08
C LEU A 710 -4.81 -8.62 13.46
N THR A 711 -4.08 -7.51 13.57
CA THR A 711 -2.67 -7.51 14.03
C THR A 711 -2.58 -7.92 15.50
N GLY A 712 -3.60 -7.60 16.32
CA GLY A 712 -3.69 -8.02 17.72
C GLY A 712 -3.83 -9.53 17.94
N TRP A 713 -4.10 -10.29 16.88
CA TRP A 713 -4.23 -11.76 16.90
C TRP A 713 -2.95 -12.51 16.52
N ILE A 714 -1.85 -11.79 16.24
CA ILE A 714 -0.57 -12.42 15.95
C ILE A 714 -0.04 -13.12 17.21
N GLY A 715 0.12 -14.44 17.14
CA GLY A 715 0.73 -15.23 18.22
C GLY A 715 -0.24 -15.75 19.27
N ARG A 716 -1.54 -15.44 19.18
CA ARG A 716 -2.61 -16.05 19.99
C ARG A 716 -2.96 -17.44 19.47
#